data_AF-A0A254QJH4-F1
#
_entry.id   AF-A0A254QJH4-F1
#
_cell.length_a   1.000
_cell.length_b   1.000
_cell.length_c   1.000
_cell.angle_alpha   90.00
_cell.angle_beta   90.00
_cell.angle_gamma   90.00
#
_symmetry.space_group_name_H-M   'P 1'
#
loop_
_entity.id
_entity.type
_entity.pdbx_description
1 polymer ?
#
loop_
_entity_poly.entity_id
_entity_poly.type
_entity_poly.pdbx_seq_one_letter_code
_entity_poly.pdbx_strand_id
1 'polypeptide(L)'
;MKYFSFLFLFLSLTLFTSCATQEKQIPRDIASLQSSGAMEGIWFLQGTSSTRGPYNGELELRKSSDGTYDAIRIVTYINYFYDGLKVQEVWTGKAVAAGDTLVMSYDLRQGDFITKLGTDQRNSSDFTNPITVVTRFIATDKGLASQFSDKKFSNYTEWITTRRNLEAKPLWINLRTNVDARGPDVPWAVQKVINIFKRDIGYGKDPYVQSFKNRKEFKEERPFIVFDPTDYNFYQANKDIIRVVNKITDNISITEASVKRNAYSPTLKEKAASYDKNTVTHHINEIGMVSKADVDANGKLIAYRYDGDSALWTGMYIGSQAMRYMNTKDPEALANVRKSLRAMFILMDITEDPAEFARTLMPYRPGEPIPNKWHQGKGIYSNMLWLEGGNNDMFKGLTHSMMWASMVIPENDQEIWSHLRDKSRRLLKLRIYDEKSQNQAPSLGLAALINKDEKLRDKYQNAYTKLRWKPSSYSMDTTFYWHGSADWSGVNLGLVGDITDIMIAQRLGETKIRDRLRERLMDSWVTYSPAQRHLLTMVAFGFAYSQGTRGDNFRKESSEIKFMSALNNAAWGIREIPYPRPNLDVSIDHSQRPDWCISPIPRLFWKSLKSPQPSNEYFYQGLYNYPVFEHQAFTSNFVWKDTAFGYKDSHGRGSENAGVDYLYAYWLAKYVGVPNVD
;
A
#
# COMPACT_ATOMS: atom_id res chain seq x y z
N MET A 1 63.53 -19.28 18.61
CA MET A 1 64.42 -19.39 19.79
C MET A 1 63.93 -18.38 20.83
N LYS A 2 63.55 -18.81 22.05
CA LYS A 2 63.49 -18.07 23.36
C LYS A 2 62.78 -16.67 23.41
N TYR A 3 61.68 -16.51 24.15
CA TYR A 3 61.56 -16.09 25.58
C TYR A 3 61.99 -14.62 25.87
N PHE A 4 61.34 -13.78 26.70
CA PHE A 4 60.22 -13.93 27.67
C PHE A 4 59.43 -12.57 27.73
N SER A 5 58.10 -12.52 27.75
CA SER A 5 57.16 -12.42 28.90
C SER A 5 57.25 -11.19 29.85
N PHE A 6 56.11 -10.50 29.99
CA PHE A 6 55.54 -9.83 31.18
C PHE A 6 56.31 -8.85 32.09
N LEU A 7 55.56 -7.79 32.46
CA LEU A 7 55.61 -6.99 33.70
C LEU A 7 56.81 -6.05 33.92
N PHE A 8 56.52 -4.73 33.91
CA PHE A 8 57.10 -3.82 34.91
C PHE A 8 56.07 -2.76 35.33
N LEU A 9 55.84 -2.69 36.64
CA LEU A 9 54.99 -1.69 37.31
C LEU A 9 55.82 -0.43 37.65
N PHE A 10 55.14 0.73 37.71
CA PHE A 10 55.50 1.92 38.51
C PHE A 10 56.96 2.44 38.43
N LEU A 11 57.18 3.54 37.69
CA LEU A 11 57.28 4.88 38.31
C LEU A 11 57.33 5.99 37.24
N SER A 12 56.31 6.85 37.17
CA SER A 12 56.45 8.18 36.58
C SER A 12 55.38 9.13 37.12
N LEU A 13 55.82 10.27 37.66
CA LEU A 13 54.94 11.35 38.07
C LEU A 13 54.20 11.90 36.85
N THR A 14 52.87 11.88 36.87
CA THR A 14 52.05 12.78 36.06
C THR A 14 51.36 13.78 36.98
N LEU A 15 51.68 15.05 36.78
CA LEU A 15 51.04 16.17 37.46
C LEU A 15 49.54 16.17 37.15
N PHE A 16 48.70 15.97 38.17
CA PHE A 16 47.28 16.29 38.10
C PHE A 16 47.11 17.82 38.10
N THR A 17 47.31 18.46 36.95
CA THR A 17 46.69 19.75 36.70
C THR A 17 45.20 19.52 36.56
N SER A 18 44.43 19.84 37.59
CA SER A 18 42.98 19.84 37.56
C SER A 18 42.49 20.89 36.56
N CYS A 19 42.36 20.50 35.29
CA CYS A 19 41.46 21.18 34.37
C CYS A 19 40.05 20.99 34.91
N ALA A 20 39.62 21.90 35.78
CA ALA A 20 38.24 22.08 36.12
C ALA A 20 37.50 22.46 34.84
N THR A 21 36.93 21.47 34.15
CA THR A 21 35.84 21.70 33.23
C THR A 21 34.80 22.49 34.01
N GLN A 22 34.64 23.76 33.65
CA GLN A 22 33.67 24.63 34.28
C GLN A 22 32.30 24.03 33.99
N GLU A 23 31.76 23.28 34.95
CA GLU A 23 30.48 22.59 34.83
C GLU A 23 29.45 23.67 34.55
N LYS A 24 28.94 23.68 33.32
CA LYS A 24 28.09 24.75 32.81
C LYS A 24 26.79 24.68 33.59
N GLN A 25 26.67 25.47 34.65
CA GLN A 25 25.54 25.40 35.59
C GLN A 25 24.23 25.51 34.81
N ILE A 26 23.57 24.36 34.66
CA ILE A 26 22.29 24.26 34.00
C ILE A 26 21.26 24.92 34.94
N PRO A 27 20.52 25.96 34.51
CA PRO A 27 19.56 26.63 35.38
C PRO A 27 18.49 25.65 35.87
N ARG A 28 18.48 25.38 37.17
CA ARG A 28 17.50 24.51 37.83
C ARG A 28 16.28 25.35 38.22
N ASP A 29 15.43 25.65 37.25
CA ASP A 29 14.37 26.66 37.36
C ASP A 29 13.11 26.14 38.12
N ILE A 30 13.31 25.68 39.36
CA ILE A 30 12.20 25.41 40.32
C ILE A 30 11.44 26.71 40.63
N ALA A 31 12.11 27.87 40.56
CA ALA A 31 11.51 29.17 40.79
C ALA A 31 10.37 29.51 39.81
N SER A 32 10.47 29.06 38.54
CA SER A 32 9.42 29.29 37.54
C SER A 32 8.03 28.77 37.95
N LEU A 33 7.97 27.64 38.68
CA LEU A 33 6.71 27.03 39.16
C LEU A 33 5.86 27.99 39.99
N GLN A 34 6.52 28.86 40.77
CA GLN A 34 5.85 29.78 41.69
C GLN A 34 5.29 31.02 40.99
N SER A 35 5.59 31.22 39.71
CA SER A 35 5.02 32.29 38.88
C SER A 35 3.94 31.75 37.94
N SER A 36 2.71 32.23 38.12
CA SER A 36 1.52 31.81 37.36
C SER A 36 1.60 32.23 35.89
N GLY A 37 2.35 31.46 35.10
CA GLY A 37 2.56 31.68 33.66
C GLY A 37 3.85 31.08 33.09
N ALA A 38 4.80 30.61 33.92
CA ALA A 38 6.12 30.22 33.46
C ALA A 38 6.33 28.70 33.20
N MET A 39 5.25 27.92 33.10
CA MET A 39 5.34 26.50 32.70
C MET A 39 5.46 26.28 31.19
N GLU A 40 5.16 27.30 30.39
CA GLU A 40 5.30 27.25 28.94
C GLU A 40 6.77 27.06 28.52
N GLY A 41 7.02 26.06 27.67
CA GLY A 41 8.36 25.70 27.23
C GLY A 41 8.49 24.22 26.88
N ILE A 42 9.69 23.82 26.46
CA ILE A 42 10.06 22.42 26.28
C ILE A 42 10.95 22.02 27.46
N TRP A 43 10.58 20.96 28.17
CA TRP A 43 11.23 20.48 29.38
C TRP A 43 11.98 19.19 29.10
N PHE A 44 13.25 19.13 29.52
CA PHE A 44 14.00 17.87 29.51
C PHE A 44 13.43 16.90 30.53
N LEU A 45 13.13 15.68 30.07
CA LEU A 45 12.39 14.66 30.78
C LEU A 45 13.21 13.37 30.80
N GLN A 46 13.28 12.73 31.96
CA GLN A 46 13.87 11.40 32.12
C GLN A 46 13.03 10.56 33.07
N GLY A 47 13.18 9.24 33.00
CA GLY A 47 12.46 8.37 33.93
C GLY A 47 12.76 6.89 33.72
N THR A 48 11.97 6.06 34.39
CA THR A 48 12.04 4.60 34.27
C THR A 48 10.62 4.01 34.23
N SER A 49 10.41 3.11 33.27
CA SER A 49 9.24 2.23 33.18
C SER A 49 9.57 0.92 33.88
N SER A 50 8.63 0.39 34.66
CA SER A 50 8.80 -0.90 35.36
C SER A 50 8.92 -2.11 34.41
N THR A 51 8.53 -1.98 33.14
CA THR A 51 8.59 -3.07 32.14
C THR A 51 9.48 -2.76 30.93
N ARG A 52 9.70 -1.48 30.60
CA ARG A 52 10.52 -1.03 29.45
C ARG A 52 11.83 -0.35 29.86
N GLY A 53 12.10 -0.24 31.16
CA GLY A 53 13.37 0.29 31.70
C GLY A 53 13.52 1.81 31.54
N PRO A 54 14.76 2.33 31.60
CA PRO A 54 15.01 3.77 31.60
C PRO A 54 14.78 4.42 30.22
N TYR A 55 14.36 5.67 30.24
CA TYR A 55 14.11 6.50 29.04
C TYR A 55 14.56 7.96 29.25
N ASN A 56 14.84 8.62 28.12
CA ASN A 56 15.06 10.06 28.04
C ASN A 56 14.06 10.66 27.04
N GLY A 57 13.74 11.94 27.19
CA GLY A 57 12.71 12.58 26.38
C GLY A 57 12.57 14.08 26.59
N GLU A 58 11.50 14.61 26.01
CA GLU A 58 11.09 16.00 26.15
C GLU A 58 9.58 16.07 26.42
N LEU A 59 9.18 17.07 27.20
CA LEU A 59 7.79 17.46 27.41
C LEU A 59 7.60 18.90 26.95
N GLU A 60 6.85 19.11 25.87
CA GLU A 60 6.37 20.44 25.51
C GLU A 60 5.09 20.77 26.28
N LEU A 61 5.05 21.98 26.85
CA LEU A 61 3.86 22.62 27.38
C LEU A 61 3.66 23.93 26.63
N ARG A 62 2.57 24.06 25.89
CA ARG A 62 2.20 25.26 25.11
C ARG A 62 0.85 25.79 25.57
N LYS A 63 0.73 27.09 25.83
CA LYS A 63 -0.48 27.65 26.43
C LYS A 63 -1.67 27.60 25.46
N SER A 64 -2.77 27.03 25.93
CA SER A 64 -4.04 26.95 25.19
C SER A 64 -4.93 28.17 25.47
N SER A 65 -5.89 28.43 24.58
CA SER A 65 -6.84 29.56 24.72
C SER A 65 -7.84 29.42 25.87
N ASP A 66 -8.03 28.20 26.38
CA ASP A 66 -8.89 27.88 27.52
C ASP A 66 -8.20 28.09 28.90
N GLY A 67 -6.94 28.55 28.90
CA GLY A 67 -6.14 28.74 30.11
C GLY A 67 -5.38 27.50 30.59
N THR A 68 -5.55 26.36 29.91
CA THR A 68 -4.74 25.15 30.12
C THR A 68 -3.45 25.19 29.27
N TYR A 69 -2.69 24.10 29.25
CA TYR A 69 -1.62 23.89 28.28
C TYR A 69 -1.92 22.64 27.44
N ASP A 70 -1.59 22.70 26.16
CA ASP A 70 -1.40 21.54 25.30
C ASP A 70 -0.06 20.88 25.69
N ALA A 71 -0.10 19.58 26.00
CA ALA A 71 1.04 18.82 26.48
C ALA A 71 1.47 17.77 25.44
N ILE A 72 2.76 17.72 25.10
CA ILE A 72 3.34 16.68 24.23
C ILE A 72 4.52 16.05 24.94
N ARG A 73 4.34 14.81 25.42
CA ARG A 73 5.40 13.99 26.02
C ARG A 73 5.99 13.06 24.95
N ILE A 74 7.28 13.18 24.68
CA ILE A 74 8.02 12.29 23.78
C ILE A 74 9.14 11.61 24.57
N VAL A 75 9.13 10.28 24.66
CA VAL A 75 10.18 9.53 25.37
C VAL A 75 10.74 8.38 24.53
N THR A 76 12.06 8.20 24.56
CA THR A 76 12.76 7.10 23.88
C THR A 76 13.40 6.20 24.93
N TYR A 77 13.08 4.91 24.88
CA TYR A 77 13.65 3.93 25.80
C TYR A 77 15.10 3.62 25.44
N ILE A 78 15.96 3.48 26.46
CA ILE A 78 17.40 3.24 26.27
C ILE A 78 17.66 1.77 25.96
N ASN A 79 16.97 0.87 26.67
CA ASN A 79 17.23 -0.58 26.67
C ASN A 79 16.04 -1.43 26.17
N TYR A 80 14.99 -0.80 25.62
CA TYR A 80 13.80 -1.50 25.11
C TYR A 80 13.70 -1.34 23.59
N PHE A 81 13.80 -2.47 22.90
CA PHE A 81 13.91 -2.57 21.45
C PHE A 81 12.86 -3.54 20.91
N TYR A 82 12.41 -3.29 19.67
CA TYR A 82 11.58 -4.19 18.89
C TYR A 82 12.25 -4.38 17.53
N ASP A 83 12.53 -5.63 17.13
CA ASP A 83 13.31 -5.96 15.92
C ASP A 83 14.62 -5.15 15.77
N GLY A 84 15.30 -4.91 16.88
CA GLY A 84 16.55 -4.11 16.95
C GLY A 84 16.37 -2.60 16.88
N LEU A 85 15.13 -2.09 16.79
CA LEU A 85 14.79 -0.68 16.71
C LEU A 85 14.38 -0.14 18.08
N LYS A 86 14.83 1.06 18.45
CA LYS A 86 14.45 1.72 19.71
C LYS A 86 12.97 2.03 19.70
N VAL A 87 12.28 1.77 20.80
CA VAL A 87 10.89 2.20 20.94
C VAL A 87 10.83 3.63 21.48
N GLN A 88 10.02 4.46 20.84
CA GLN A 88 9.68 5.81 21.28
C GLN A 88 8.17 5.93 21.45
N GLU A 89 7.74 6.64 22.50
CA GLU A 89 6.35 6.99 22.75
C GLU A 89 6.14 8.47 22.49
N VAL A 90 4.98 8.82 21.91
CA VAL A 90 4.46 10.19 21.84
C VAL A 90 3.05 10.19 22.42
N TRP A 91 2.86 10.91 23.53
CA TRP A 91 1.56 11.12 24.15
C TRP A 91 1.21 12.61 24.11
N THR A 92 0.07 12.94 23.51
CA THR A 92 -0.50 14.29 23.47
C THR A 92 -1.69 14.39 24.40
N GLY A 93 -1.81 15.49 25.14
CA GLY A 93 -2.87 15.66 26.13
C GLY A 93 -3.03 17.10 26.59
N LYS A 94 -3.68 17.28 27.73
CA LYS A 94 -3.87 18.59 28.38
C LYS A 94 -3.17 18.63 29.73
N ALA A 95 -2.70 19.81 30.11
CA ALA A 95 -2.06 20.05 31.39
C ALA A 95 -2.62 21.28 32.11
N VAL A 96 -2.68 21.21 33.44
CA VAL A 96 -3.04 22.31 34.34
C VAL A 96 -1.93 22.46 35.37
N ALA A 97 -1.41 23.68 35.52
CA ALA A 97 -0.47 24.04 36.57
C ALA A 97 -1.20 24.81 37.68
N ALA A 98 -1.06 24.39 38.93
CA ALA A 98 -1.69 25.00 40.10
C ALA A 98 -0.78 24.83 41.33
N GLY A 99 -0.30 25.95 41.87
CA GLY A 99 0.74 25.99 42.91
C GLY A 99 1.97 25.18 42.48
N ASP A 100 2.54 24.42 43.42
CA ASP A 100 3.71 23.57 43.19
C ASP A 100 3.38 22.24 42.47
N THR A 101 2.26 22.18 41.73
CA THR A 101 1.83 20.97 41.02
C THR A 101 1.47 21.21 39.55
N LEU A 102 1.91 20.27 38.71
CA LEU A 102 1.54 20.16 37.30
C LEU A 102 0.81 18.84 37.11
N VAL A 103 -0.47 18.91 36.73
CA VAL A 103 -1.31 17.73 36.45
C VAL A 103 -1.50 17.63 34.94
N MET A 104 -1.25 16.45 34.36
CA MET A 104 -1.43 16.22 32.92
C MET A 104 -2.31 14.99 32.68
N SER A 105 -3.15 15.06 31.66
CA SER A 105 -4.10 14.01 31.27
C SER A 105 -3.89 13.64 29.80
N TYR A 106 -3.64 12.35 29.54
CA TYR A 106 -3.43 11.78 28.21
C TYR A 106 -4.44 10.66 27.96
N ASP A 107 -5.14 10.68 26.83
CA ASP A 107 -6.04 9.60 26.43
C ASP A 107 -5.34 8.66 25.44
N LEU A 108 -5.04 7.44 25.90
CA LEU A 108 -4.33 6.41 25.12
C LEU A 108 -5.32 5.40 24.56
N ARG A 109 -5.30 5.20 23.24
CA ARG A 109 -6.11 4.14 22.60
C ARG A 109 -5.57 2.76 22.96
N GLN A 110 -6.47 1.80 23.16
CA GLN A 110 -6.08 0.41 23.41
C GLN A 110 -6.07 -0.39 22.10
N GLY A 111 -7.17 -0.36 21.35
CA GLY A 111 -7.25 -0.84 19.96
C GLY A 111 -7.16 0.30 18.94
N ASP A 112 -6.69 -0.02 17.72
CA ASP A 112 -6.79 0.88 16.55
C ASP A 112 -7.37 0.10 15.35
N PHE A 113 -6.60 -0.79 14.72
CA PHE A 113 -7.10 -1.59 13.60
C PHE A 113 -6.72 -3.08 13.63
N ILE A 114 -5.62 -3.45 14.28
CA ILE A 114 -5.29 -4.86 14.52
C ILE A 114 -6.15 -5.39 15.68
N THR A 115 -6.97 -6.40 15.40
CA THR A 115 -7.81 -7.11 16.39
C THR A 115 -7.12 -8.34 16.97
N LYS A 116 -6.22 -8.98 16.22
CA LYS A 116 -5.47 -10.17 16.63
C LYS A 116 -4.04 -10.10 16.06
N LEU A 117 -3.04 -10.49 16.84
CA LEU A 117 -1.66 -10.70 16.41
C LEU A 117 -1.09 -11.96 17.09
N GLY A 118 -0.97 -13.06 16.34
CA GLY A 118 -0.54 -14.36 16.89
C GLY A 118 -1.49 -14.85 17.99
N THR A 119 -1.03 -14.86 19.24
CA THR A 119 -1.87 -15.18 20.41
C THR A 119 -2.51 -13.95 21.06
N ASP A 120 -2.03 -12.74 20.74
CA ASP A 120 -2.55 -11.51 21.33
C ASP A 120 -3.86 -11.10 20.64
N GLN A 121 -4.85 -10.66 21.42
CA GLN A 121 -6.18 -10.28 20.92
C GLN A 121 -6.72 -9.04 21.65
N ARG A 122 -7.40 -8.17 20.91
CA ARG A 122 -8.19 -7.05 21.44
C ARG A 122 -9.64 -7.46 21.66
N ASN A 123 -10.23 -6.96 22.75
CA ASN A 123 -11.68 -7.00 22.96
C ASN A 123 -12.34 -5.82 22.24
N SER A 124 -13.60 -5.92 21.82
CA SER A 124 -14.31 -4.79 21.17
C SER A 124 -14.36 -3.53 22.06
N SER A 125 -14.33 -3.68 23.39
CA SER A 125 -14.23 -2.55 24.34
C SER A 125 -12.93 -1.75 24.23
N ASP A 126 -11.85 -2.34 23.72
CA ASP A 126 -10.53 -1.72 23.65
C ASP A 126 -10.48 -0.63 22.55
N PHE A 127 -11.38 -0.71 21.56
CA PHE A 127 -11.49 0.26 20.46
C PHE A 127 -12.35 1.47 20.81
N THR A 128 -13.28 1.33 21.77
CA THR A 128 -14.22 2.39 22.16
C THR A 128 -13.85 3.09 23.47
N ASN A 129 -13.13 2.43 24.37
CA ASN A 129 -12.76 2.97 25.68
C ASN A 129 -11.26 3.31 25.71
N PRO A 130 -10.83 4.56 25.49
CA PRO A 130 -9.45 4.97 25.73
C PRO A 130 -9.09 4.91 27.23
N ILE A 131 -7.79 4.84 27.52
CA ILE A 131 -7.26 4.94 28.88
C ILE A 131 -6.79 6.36 29.14
N THR A 132 -7.48 7.06 30.02
CA THR A 132 -7.00 8.34 30.55
C THR A 132 -5.89 8.09 31.57
N VAL A 133 -4.64 8.36 31.19
CA VAL A 133 -3.48 8.38 32.08
C VAL A 133 -3.36 9.78 32.67
N VAL A 134 -3.44 9.88 34.00
CA VAL A 134 -3.23 11.14 34.73
C VAL A 134 -1.87 11.08 35.42
N THR A 135 -1.03 12.07 35.15
CA THR A 135 0.24 12.28 35.83
C THR A 135 0.12 13.49 36.76
N ARG A 136 0.79 13.43 37.92
CA ARG A 136 0.85 14.55 38.87
C ARG A 136 2.30 14.77 39.24
N PHE A 137 2.87 15.82 38.69
CA PHE A 137 4.20 16.28 39.03
C PHE A 137 4.13 17.21 40.25
N ILE A 138 5.07 17.01 41.17
CA ILE A 138 5.21 17.77 42.42
C ILE A 138 6.65 18.28 42.50
N ALA A 139 6.84 19.49 43.03
CA ALA A 139 8.17 20.06 43.24
C ALA A 139 9.03 19.24 44.21
N THR A 140 10.31 19.09 43.87
CA THR A 140 11.36 18.43 44.65
C THR A 140 12.65 19.27 44.59
N ASP A 141 13.64 18.92 45.39
CA ASP A 141 14.99 19.50 45.39
C ASP A 141 15.73 19.39 44.02
N LYS A 142 15.25 18.51 43.13
CA LYS A 142 15.89 18.19 41.85
C LYS A 142 15.06 18.59 40.62
N GLY A 143 13.90 19.21 40.81
CA GLY A 143 12.95 19.56 39.75
C GLY A 143 11.54 19.06 40.06
N LEU A 144 10.72 18.87 39.03
CA LEU A 144 9.39 18.27 39.16
C LEU A 144 9.50 16.75 39.03
N ALA A 145 8.90 15.99 39.95
CA ALA A 145 8.87 14.51 39.89
C ALA A 145 7.44 13.97 39.96
N SER A 146 7.20 12.84 39.30
CA SER A 146 5.91 12.12 39.28
C SER A 146 6.10 10.61 39.38
N GLN A 147 5.11 9.94 39.99
CA GLN A 147 4.91 8.50 39.92
C GLN A 147 3.49 8.23 39.42
N PHE A 148 3.35 7.41 38.40
CA PHE A 148 2.06 7.10 37.77
C PHE A 148 2.07 5.72 37.11
N SER A 149 0.91 5.31 36.59
CA SER A 149 0.74 4.07 35.83
C SER A 149 0.07 4.35 34.49
N ASP A 150 0.42 3.59 33.44
CA ASP A 150 -0.36 3.56 32.19
C ASP A 150 -1.67 2.75 32.32
N LYS A 151 -1.97 2.27 33.53
CA LYS A 151 -3.15 1.47 33.90
C LYS A 151 -3.25 0.13 33.16
N LYS A 152 -2.17 -0.34 32.52
CA LYS A 152 -2.13 -1.64 31.83
C LYS A 152 -0.89 -2.47 32.14
N PHE A 153 0.29 -1.92 31.88
CA PHE A 153 1.53 -2.69 31.78
C PHE A 153 2.65 -2.14 32.65
N SER A 154 2.70 -0.82 32.84
CA SER A 154 3.85 -0.17 33.45
C SER A 154 3.45 0.84 34.53
N ASN A 155 4.24 0.83 35.60
CA ASN A 155 4.39 1.97 36.47
C ASN A 155 5.60 2.80 35.99
N TYR A 156 5.58 4.09 36.23
CA TYR A 156 6.58 5.04 35.79
C TYR A 156 7.03 5.87 37.00
N THR A 157 8.33 6.11 37.08
CA THR A 157 8.86 7.24 37.84
C THR A 157 9.52 8.18 36.85
N GLU A 158 9.12 9.44 36.86
CA GLU A 158 9.49 10.43 35.84
C GLU A 158 9.86 11.75 36.51
N TRP A 159 10.85 12.44 35.95
CA TRP A 159 11.33 13.74 36.44
C TRP A 159 11.60 14.68 35.27
N ILE A 160 11.11 15.91 35.38
CA ILE A 160 11.35 17.00 34.44
C ILE A 160 12.15 18.11 35.12
N THR A 161 13.15 18.64 34.41
CA THR A 161 14.24 19.42 35.03
C THR A 161 14.47 20.75 34.34
N THR A 162 15.11 20.73 33.18
CA THR A 162 15.59 21.95 32.49
C THR A 162 14.58 22.39 31.45
N ARG A 163 14.15 23.65 31.51
CA ARG A 163 13.28 24.27 30.50
C ARG A 163 14.11 24.96 29.41
N ARG A 164 13.77 24.73 28.15
CA ARG A 164 14.17 25.54 26.99
C ARG A 164 12.94 26.22 26.38
N ASN A 165 13.17 27.29 25.61
CA ASN A 165 12.10 28.02 24.95
C ASN A 165 11.36 27.13 23.93
N LEU A 166 10.07 27.43 23.71
CA LEU A 166 9.28 26.79 22.67
C LEU A 166 9.90 26.99 21.27
N GLU A 167 9.76 25.97 20.43
CA GLU A 167 9.99 26.08 19.00
C GLU A 167 8.74 26.65 18.29
N ALA A 168 8.93 27.19 17.07
CA ALA A 168 7.85 27.76 16.27
C ALA A 168 6.79 26.71 15.84
N LYS A 169 7.19 25.44 15.78
CA LYS A 169 6.30 24.29 15.60
C LYS A 169 6.37 23.42 16.87
N PRO A 170 5.28 22.75 17.27
CA PRO A 170 5.35 21.76 18.32
C PRO A 170 6.27 20.58 17.97
N LEU A 171 6.83 19.92 18.98
CA LEU A 171 7.71 18.73 18.89
C LEU A 171 7.07 17.59 18.07
N TRP A 172 5.74 17.51 18.08
CA TRP A 172 4.96 16.58 17.27
C TRP A 172 3.63 17.19 16.83
N ILE A 173 3.18 16.85 15.62
CA ILE A 173 1.91 17.32 15.06
C ILE A 173 1.22 16.14 14.39
N ASN A 174 -0.04 15.89 14.72
CA ASN A 174 -0.88 14.97 13.95
C ASN A 174 -1.23 15.62 12.61
N LEU A 175 -0.81 15.01 11.50
CA LEU A 175 -1.09 15.48 10.15
C LEU A 175 -2.17 14.63 9.45
N ARG A 176 -2.76 13.65 10.15
CA ARG A 176 -3.82 12.79 9.63
C ARG A 176 -5.09 13.59 9.34
N THR A 177 -5.62 13.43 8.14
CA THR A 177 -6.83 14.12 7.66
C THR A 177 -7.73 13.18 6.85
N ASN A 178 -9.03 13.48 6.84
CA ASN A 178 -9.98 12.81 5.96
C ASN A 178 -10.24 13.70 4.74
N VAL A 179 -9.79 13.26 3.57
CA VAL A 179 -10.06 13.93 2.29
C VAL A 179 -11.38 13.41 1.74
N ASP A 180 -12.26 14.30 1.31
CA ASP A 180 -13.54 13.91 0.72
C ASP A 180 -13.32 13.09 -0.57
N ALA A 181 -13.93 11.90 -0.62
CA ALA A 181 -13.83 10.99 -1.75
C ALA A 181 -15.15 10.91 -2.54
N ARG A 182 -16.14 11.77 -2.30
CA ARG A 182 -17.47 11.65 -2.91
C ARG A 182 -17.38 11.76 -4.44
N GLY A 183 -17.82 10.70 -5.12
CA GLY A 183 -18.00 10.66 -6.57
C GLY A 183 -19.18 11.53 -7.05
N PRO A 184 -19.43 11.60 -8.38
CA PRO A 184 -20.61 12.27 -8.93
C PRO A 184 -21.91 11.68 -8.37
N ASP A 185 -22.98 12.47 -8.39
CA ASP A 185 -24.29 12.06 -7.88
C ASP A 185 -24.81 10.79 -8.58
N VAL A 186 -25.39 9.89 -7.80
CA VAL A 186 -25.87 8.60 -8.29
C VAL A 186 -27.09 8.80 -9.20
N PRO A 187 -27.05 8.37 -10.47
CA PRO A 187 -28.18 8.57 -11.38
C PRO A 187 -29.44 7.85 -10.89
N TRP A 188 -30.60 8.47 -11.05
CA TRP A 188 -31.89 7.95 -10.55
C TRP A 188 -32.15 6.47 -10.90
N ALA A 189 -31.82 6.07 -12.14
CA ALA A 189 -31.97 4.69 -12.59
C ALA A 189 -31.03 3.72 -11.86
N VAL A 190 -29.82 4.16 -11.52
CA VAL A 190 -28.85 3.40 -10.72
C VAL A 190 -29.32 3.31 -9.27
N GLN A 191 -29.85 4.40 -8.70
CA GLN A 191 -30.42 4.39 -7.35
C GLN A 191 -31.60 3.41 -7.22
N LYS A 192 -32.41 3.24 -8.28
CA LYS A 192 -33.42 2.17 -8.35
C LYS A 192 -32.80 0.77 -8.29
N VAL A 193 -31.74 0.50 -9.06
CA VAL A 193 -31.03 -0.79 -9.04
C VAL A 193 -30.45 -1.07 -7.65
N ILE A 194 -29.78 -0.08 -7.04
CA ILE A 194 -29.27 -0.16 -5.66
C ILE A 194 -30.39 -0.47 -4.67
N ASN A 195 -31.56 0.19 -4.77
CA ASN A 195 -32.67 -0.02 -3.86
C ASN A 195 -33.37 -1.38 -4.03
N ILE A 196 -33.48 -1.88 -5.27
CA ILE A 196 -33.95 -3.25 -5.54
C ILE A 196 -32.97 -4.25 -4.91
N PHE A 197 -31.67 -4.11 -5.20
CA PHE A 197 -30.64 -4.99 -4.64
C PHE A 197 -30.64 -5.00 -3.10
N LYS A 198 -30.68 -3.82 -2.46
CA LYS A 198 -30.80 -3.66 -0.99
C LYS A 198 -32.01 -4.38 -0.40
N ARG A 199 -33.14 -4.39 -1.11
CA ARG A 199 -34.37 -5.08 -0.69
C ARG A 199 -34.20 -6.59 -0.83
N ASP A 200 -33.65 -7.04 -1.95
CA ASP A 200 -33.60 -8.45 -2.33
C ASP A 200 -32.62 -9.25 -1.44
N ILE A 201 -31.51 -8.65 -1.00
CA ILE A 201 -30.63 -9.23 0.05
C ILE A 201 -31.01 -8.83 1.48
N GLY A 202 -31.97 -7.92 1.66
CA GLY A 202 -32.36 -7.43 2.99
C GLY A 202 -31.35 -6.50 3.67
N TYR A 203 -30.36 -5.96 2.96
CA TYR A 203 -29.27 -5.10 3.47
C TYR A 203 -29.76 -4.00 4.42
N GLY A 204 -30.84 -3.30 4.04
CA GLY A 204 -31.41 -2.21 4.83
C GLY A 204 -32.08 -2.66 6.14
N LYS A 205 -32.39 -3.96 6.30
CA LYS A 205 -32.98 -4.55 7.51
C LYS A 205 -31.93 -5.19 8.42
N ASP A 206 -30.70 -5.35 7.95
CA ASP A 206 -29.65 -6.01 8.72
C ASP A 206 -29.34 -5.23 10.02
N PRO A 207 -29.31 -5.88 11.20
CA PRO A 207 -29.05 -5.19 12.47
C PRO A 207 -27.73 -4.43 12.49
N TYR A 208 -26.69 -4.95 11.84
CA TYR A 208 -25.38 -4.30 11.78
C TYR A 208 -25.45 -3.02 10.96
N VAL A 209 -26.04 -3.07 9.76
CA VAL A 209 -26.26 -1.86 8.92
C VAL A 209 -27.16 -0.85 9.62
N GLN A 210 -28.22 -1.32 10.29
CA GLN A 210 -29.15 -0.47 11.05
C GLN A 210 -28.48 0.32 12.18
N SER A 211 -27.41 -0.19 12.78
CA SER A 211 -26.67 0.53 13.83
C SER A 211 -26.03 1.84 13.32
N PHE A 212 -25.63 1.90 12.05
CA PHE A 212 -24.99 3.06 11.44
C PHE A 212 -25.97 4.06 10.80
N LYS A 213 -27.24 3.70 10.58
CA LYS A 213 -28.21 4.52 9.80
C LYS A 213 -28.38 5.97 10.24
N ASN A 214 -28.07 6.25 11.52
CA ASN A 214 -28.21 7.57 12.12
C ASN A 214 -26.96 8.45 11.95
N ARG A 215 -25.81 7.87 11.62
CA ARG A 215 -24.55 8.57 11.33
C ARG A 215 -24.73 9.56 10.18
N LYS A 216 -24.00 10.67 10.25
CA LYS A 216 -24.08 11.74 9.25
C LYS A 216 -23.50 11.25 7.92
N GLU A 217 -22.37 10.56 8.00
CA GLU A 217 -21.60 9.99 6.90
C GLU A 217 -22.43 8.96 6.12
N PHE A 218 -23.22 8.13 6.82
CA PHE A 218 -24.16 7.17 6.23
C PHE A 218 -25.29 7.89 5.48
N LYS A 219 -25.89 8.93 6.08
CA LYS A 219 -27.00 9.69 5.47
C LYS A 219 -26.58 10.52 4.27
N GLU A 220 -25.36 11.04 4.29
CA GLU A 220 -24.78 11.86 3.20
C GLU A 220 -24.14 11.01 2.08
N GLU A 221 -24.16 9.69 2.21
CA GLU A 221 -23.45 8.73 1.35
C GLU A 221 -22.00 9.18 1.09
N ARG A 222 -21.28 9.57 2.15
CA ARG A 222 -20.04 10.36 2.03
C ARG A 222 -18.78 9.55 2.35
N PRO A 223 -18.04 9.05 1.35
CA PRO A 223 -16.77 8.36 1.56
C PRO A 223 -15.60 9.33 1.76
N PHE A 224 -14.53 8.84 2.38
CA PHE A 224 -13.29 9.57 2.64
C PHE A 224 -12.05 8.74 2.28
N ILE A 225 -11.00 9.41 1.79
CA ILE A 225 -9.64 8.89 1.81
C ILE A 225 -8.99 9.38 3.11
N VAL A 226 -8.46 8.46 3.90
CA VAL A 226 -7.75 8.80 5.14
C VAL A 226 -6.28 8.99 4.79
N PHE A 227 -5.83 10.25 4.77
CA PHE A 227 -4.47 10.63 4.40
C PHE A 227 -3.65 10.91 5.67
N ASP A 228 -2.56 10.17 5.88
CA ASP A 228 -1.78 10.24 7.13
C ASP A 228 -0.26 10.42 6.90
N PRO A 229 0.21 11.62 6.52
CA PRO A 229 1.63 11.93 6.37
C PRO A 229 2.38 12.10 7.70
N THR A 230 1.74 11.82 8.83
CA THR A 230 2.34 11.96 10.16
C THR A 230 3.56 11.06 10.30
N ASP A 231 4.62 11.60 10.89
CA ASP A 231 5.93 10.96 11.09
C ASP A 231 6.73 10.59 9.83
N TYR A 232 6.29 10.93 8.60
CA TYR A 232 7.09 10.66 7.39
C TYR A 232 8.49 11.29 7.44
N ASN A 233 8.57 12.61 7.69
CA ASN A 233 9.85 13.31 7.81
C ASN A 233 10.66 12.82 9.03
N PHE A 234 9.99 12.38 10.09
CA PHE A 234 10.65 11.82 11.27
C PHE A 234 11.36 10.50 10.94
N TYR A 235 10.67 9.55 10.30
CA TYR A 235 11.25 8.29 9.85
C TYR A 235 12.26 8.45 8.71
N GLN A 236 12.20 9.55 7.96
CA GLN A 236 13.29 9.89 7.04
C GLN A 236 14.59 10.27 7.76
N ALA A 237 14.51 10.99 8.88
CA ALA A 237 15.69 11.37 9.68
C ALA A 237 16.13 10.33 10.73
N ASN A 238 15.21 9.48 11.22
CA ASN A 238 15.42 8.59 12.37
C ASN A 238 15.16 7.13 11.96
N LYS A 239 16.16 6.49 11.35
CA LYS A 239 16.03 5.13 10.80
C LYS A 239 15.94 4.05 11.89
N ASP A 240 16.51 4.28 13.08
CA ASP A 240 16.66 3.30 14.16
C ASP A 240 15.53 3.31 15.20
N ILE A 241 14.45 4.07 14.97
CA ILE A 241 13.35 4.26 15.94
C ILE A 241 12.00 3.77 15.37
N ILE A 242 11.18 3.14 16.21
CA ILE A 242 9.72 2.95 16.01
C ILE A 242 8.98 3.89 16.97
N ARG A 243 8.00 4.65 16.49
CA ARG A 243 7.23 5.63 17.28
C ARG A 243 5.79 5.18 17.48
N VAL A 244 5.41 4.89 18.72
CA VAL A 244 4.03 4.60 19.15
C VAL A 244 3.36 5.90 19.60
N VAL A 245 2.23 6.26 18.96
CA VAL A 245 1.55 7.56 19.16
C VAL A 245 0.16 7.35 19.76
N ASN A 246 -0.11 7.98 20.91
CA ASN A 246 -1.42 8.00 21.58
C ASN A 246 -2.09 6.62 21.70
N LYS A 247 -1.28 5.61 22.01
CA LYS A 247 -1.68 4.22 22.22
C LYS A 247 -0.98 3.67 23.47
N ILE A 248 -1.54 2.60 24.02
CA ILE A 248 -0.78 1.73 24.93
C ILE A 248 0.38 1.08 24.17
N THR A 249 1.52 0.90 24.83
CA THR A 249 2.73 0.35 24.19
C THR A 249 2.84 -1.15 24.49
N ASP A 250 2.33 -1.96 23.57
CA ASP A 250 2.39 -3.42 23.55
C ASP A 250 2.68 -3.97 22.15
N ASN A 251 2.75 -5.29 22.00
CA ASN A 251 3.08 -5.98 20.75
C ASN A 251 2.21 -5.52 19.57
N ILE A 252 0.90 -5.35 19.79
CA ILE A 252 -0.04 -4.95 18.73
C ILE A 252 0.26 -3.51 18.30
N SER A 253 0.31 -2.56 19.22
CA SER A 253 0.51 -1.15 18.87
C SER A 253 1.93 -0.82 18.41
N ILE A 254 2.95 -1.58 18.85
CA ILE A 254 4.31 -1.53 18.28
C ILE A 254 4.32 -2.12 16.86
N THR A 255 3.58 -3.20 16.60
CA THR A 255 3.45 -3.76 15.24
C THR A 255 2.80 -2.75 14.29
N GLU A 256 1.67 -2.14 14.66
CA GLU A 256 1.01 -1.09 13.87
C GLU A 256 1.98 0.07 13.55
N ALA A 257 2.80 0.49 14.52
CA ALA A 257 3.83 1.52 14.32
C ALA A 257 4.99 1.04 13.42
N SER A 258 5.41 -0.22 13.54
CA SER A 258 6.46 -0.84 12.72
C SER A 258 6.08 -0.91 11.24
N VAL A 259 4.83 -1.27 10.92
CA VAL A 259 4.36 -1.28 9.51
C VAL A 259 4.36 0.14 8.92
N LYS A 260 3.91 1.15 9.69
CA LYS A 260 4.00 2.57 9.27
C LYS A 260 5.46 3.03 9.08
N ARG A 261 6.37 2.64 9.98
CA ARG A 261 7.81 2.87 9.81
C ARG A 261 8.32 2.23 8.52
N ASN A 262 7.95 1.00 8.21
CA ASN A 262 8.43 0.28 7.02
C ASN A 262 7.88 0.86 5.70
N ALA A 263 6.77 1.63 5.75
CA ALA A 263 6.33 2.47 4.64
C ALA A 263 7.20 3.72 4.46
N TYR A 264 7.50 4.43 5.56
CA TYR A 264 8.03 5.79 5.53
C TYR A 264 9.53 5.94 5.77
N SER A 265 10.21 4.96 6.35
CA SER A 265 11.66 4.99 6.59
C SER A 265 12.45 4.72 5.31
N PRO A 266 12.20 3.65 4.52
CA PRO A 266 12.92 3.44 3.27
C PRO A 266 12.51 4.46 2.18
N THR A 267 13.46 4.93 1.39
CA THR A 267 13.22 5.71 0.16
C THR A 267 12.51 4.85 -0.90
N LEU A 268 11.91 5.50 -1.91
CA LEU A 268 11.18 4.78 -2.95
C LEU A 268 12.10 3.87 -3.79
N LYS A 269 13.34 4.32 -4.04
CA LYS A 269 14.40 3.54 -4.68
C LYS A 269 14.90 2.36 -3.83
N GLU A 270 15.09 2.53 -2.51
CA GLU A 270 15.47 1.43 -1.62
C GLU A 270 14.40 0.34 -1.58
N LYS A 271 13.11 0.72 -1.53
CA LYS A 271 12.00 -0.24 -1.64
C LYS A 271 12.00 -0.93 -3.00
N ALA A 272 12.23 -0.21 -4.10
CA ALA A 272 12.30 -0.80 -5.44
C ALA A 272 13.41 -1.86 -5.54
N ALA A 273 14.63 -1.53 -5.13
CA ALA A 273 15.76 -2.48 -5.14
C ALA A 273 15.51 -3.69 -4.23
N SER A 274 14.87 -3.49 -3.08
CA SER A 274 14.57 -4.56 -2.13
C SER A 274 13.45 -5.47 -2.62
N TYR A 275 12.39 -4.90 -3.20
CA TYR A 275 11.34 -5.67 -3.89
C TYR A 275 11.90 -6.41 -5.11
N ASP A 276 12.72 -5.80 -5.96
CA ASP A 276 13.32 -6.46 -7.13
C ASP A 276 14.13 -7.70 -6.68
N LYS A 277 14.97 -7.55 -5.65
CA LYS A 277 15.70 -8.67 -5.03
C LYS A 277 14.76 -9.74 -4.48
N ASN A 278 13.71 -9.36 -3.75
CA ASN A 278 12.77 -10.32 -3.17
C ASN A 278 11.98 -11.07 -4.25
N THR A 279 11.48 -10.35 -5.27
CA THR A 279 10.73 -10.93 -6.38
C THR A 279 11.56 -11.99 -7.10
N VAL A 280 12.81 -11.69 -7.46
CA VAL A 280 13.72 -12.65 -8.13
C VAL A 280 14.04 -13.88 -7.28
N THR A 281 14.17 -13.72 -5.95
CA THR A 281 14.62 -14.81 -5.05
C THR A 281 13.50 -15.65 -4.45
N HIS A 282 12.32 -15.09 -4.25
CA HIS A 282 11.20 -15.74 -3.55
C HIS A 282 9.94 -15.89 -4.41
N HIS A 283 9.80 -15.16 -5.53
CA HIS A 283 8.52 -15.07 -6.25
C HIS A 283 8.57 -15.36 -7.75
N ILE A 284 9.73 -15.38 -8.39
CA ILE A 284 9.88 -15.85 -9.78
C ILE A 284 10.36 -17.29 -9.75
N ASN A 285 9.44 -18.24 -9.94
CA ASN A 285 9.76 -19.66 -9.93
C ASN A 285 10.75 -20.08 -11.03
N GLU A 286 11.20 -21.32 -11.01
CA GLU A 286 12.19 -21.89 -11.93
C GLU A 286 11.76 -21.70 -13.40
N ILE A 287 10.45 -21.76 -13.65
CA ILE A 287 9.82 -21.60 -14.97
C ILE A 287 9.85 -20.13 -15.43
N GLY A 288 9.73 -19.18 -14.49
CA GLY A 288 9.68 -17.74 -14.75
C GLY A 288 8.35 -17.07 -14.38
N MET A 289 7.41 -17.79 -13.77
CA MET A 289 6.11 -17.25 -13.35
C MET A 289 6.18 -16.56 -11.99
N VAL A 290 5.49 -15.43 -11.87
CA VAL A 290 5.19 -14.79 -10.58
C VAL A 290 4.30 -15.71 -9.74
N SER A 291 4.77 -16.01 -8.53
CA SER A 291 4.17 -16.94 -7.57
C SER A 291 4.13 -16.31 -6.17
N LYS A 292 3.23 -16.80 -5.30
CA LYS A 292 3.34 -16.53 -3.86
C LYS A 292 4.45 -17.40 -3.28
N ALA A 293 5.09 -16.92 -2.22
CA ALA A 293 6.13 -17.67 -1.52
C ALA A 293 5.55 -18.24 -0.23
N ASP A 294 5.74 -19.54 0.00
CA ASP A 294 5.62 -20.10 1.34
C ASP A 294 7.02 -20.07 1.96
N VAL A 295 7.16 -19.43 3.14
CA VAL A 295 8.45 -19.14 3.78
C VAL A 295 8.51 -19.63 5.22
N ASP A 296 9.72 -19.92 5.70
CA ASP A 296 9.95 -20.33 7.09
C ASP A 296 9.94 -19.15 8.08
N ALA A 297 10.15 -19.43 9.37
CA ALA A 297 10.18 -18.42 10.41
C ALA A 297 11.28 -17.36 10.24
N ASN A 298 12.33 -17.66 9.46
CA ASN A 298 13.46 -16.79 9.12
C ASN A 298 13.28 -16.07 7.77
N GLY A 299 12.13 -16.25 7.09
CA GLY A 299 11.86 -15.69 5.77
C GLY A 299 12.50 -16.45 4.61
N LYS A 300 13.00 -17.68 4.81
CA LYS A 300 13.57 -18.49 3.73
C LYS A 300 12.46 -19.17 2.93
N LEU A 301 12.50 -19.07 1.59
CA LEU A 301 11.63 -19.84 0.70
C LEU A 301 11.63 -21.36 1.01
N ILE A 302 10.43 -21.91 1.23
CA ILE A 302 10.15 -23.34 1.34
C ILE A 302 9.56 -23.86 0.01
N ALA A 303 8.54 -23.18 -0.51
CA ALA A 303 7.82 -23.59 -1.72
C ALA A 303 7.18 -22.39 -2.43
N TYR A 304 6.89 -22.56 -3.71
CA TYR A 304 6.01 -21.64 -4.44
C TYR A 304 4.56 -22.08 -4.28
N ARG A 305 3.69 -21.13 -3.91
CA ARG A 305 2.24 -21.30 -3.92
C ARG A 305 1.67 -20.58 -5.14
N TYR A 306 0.82 -21.27 -5.89
CA TYR A 306 0.25 -20.70 -7.11
C TYR A 306 -0.71 -19.55 -6.79
N ASP A 307 -0.72 -18.53 -7.65
CA ASP A 307 -1.81 -17.57 -7.73
C ASP A 307 -2.65 -17.92 -8.97
N GLY A 308 -3.98 -17.84 -8.84
CA GLY A 308 -4.84 -17.99 -10.01
C GLY A 308 -4.57 -16.90 -11.05
N ASP A 309 -4.14 -15.72 -10.61
CA ASP A 309 -3.89 -14.58 -11.49
C ASP A 309 -2.41 -14.40 -11.91
N SER A 310 -1.58 -15.44 -11.71
CA SER A 310 -0.13 -15.41 -11.97
C SER A 310 0.27 -14.94 -13.37
N ALA A 311 -0.49 -15.23 -14.45
CA ALA A 311 -0.11 -14.74 -15.79
C ALA A 311 -0.31 -13.22 -15.94
N LEU A 312 -1.31 -12.63 -15.28
CA LEU A 312 -1.44 -11.17 -15.23
C LEU A 312 -0.29 -10.56 -14.43
N TRP A 313 0.03 -11.10 -13.25
CA TRP A 313 1.15 -10.59 -12.44
C TRP A 313 2.50 -10.78 -13.13
N THR A 314 2.70 -11.87 -13.85
CA THR A 314 3.91 -12.10 -14.68
C THR A 314 3.99 -11.10 -15.83
N GLY A 315 2.86 -10.79 -16.49
CA GLY A 315 2.81 -9.75 -17.52
C GLY A 315 3.10 -8.34 -16.98
N MET A 316 2.63 -8.03 -15.78
CA MET A 316 2.95 -6.76 -15.11
C MET A 316 4.42 -6.73 -14.66
N TYR A 317 4.98 -7.83 -14.14
CA TYR A 317 6.41 -7.93 -13.82
C TYR A 317 7.30 -7.75 -15.06
N ILE A 318 6.94 -8.35 -16.20
CA ILE A 318 7.63 -8.12 -17.48
C ILE A 318 7.57 -6.63 -17.87
N GLY A 319 6.43 -5.96 -17.66
CA GLY A 319 6.31 -4.52 -17.85
C GLY A 319 7.22 -3.72 -16.92
N SER A 320 7.29 -4.04 -15.62
CA SER A 320 8.15 -3.33 -14.68
C SER A 320 9.63 -3.50 -14.99
N GLN A 321 10.07 -4.71 -15.35
CA GLN A 321 11.46 -4.97 -15.74
C GLN A 321 11.81 -4.35 -17.11
N ALA A 322 10.87 -4.28 -18.06
CA ALA A 322 11.07 -3.55 -19.31
C ALA A 322 11.24 -2.04 -19.06
N MET A 323 10.42 -1.45 -18.17
CA MET A 323 10.55 -0.05 -17.74
C MET A 323 11.86 0.21 -16.98
N ARG A 324 12.27 -0.69 -16.06
CA ARG A 324 13.59 -0.69 -15.42
C ARG A 324 14.71 -0.67 -16.45
N TYR A 325 14.70 -1.60 -17.41
CA TYR A 325 15.74 -1.70 -18.45
C TYR A 325 15.79 -0.45 -19.34
N MET A 326 14.65 0.10 -19.76
CA MET A 326 14.66 1.32 -20.56
C MET A 326 15.28 2.51 -19.81
N ASN A 327 15.00 2.65 -18.51
CA ASN A 327 15.49 3.73 -17.66
C ASN A 327 16.97 3.56 -17.26
N THR A 328 17.43 2.33 -16.99
CA THR A 328 18.74 2.04 -16.36
C THR A 328 19.76 1.35 -17.27
N LYS A 329 19.30 0.71 -18.35
CA LYS A 329 20.06 -0.23 -19.21
C LYS A 329 20.64 -1.45 -18.46
N ASP A 330 20.11 -1.77 -17.28
CA ASP A 330 20.56 -2.88 -16.45
C ASP A 330 20.31 -4.24 -17.13
N PRO A 331 21.36 -5.03 -17.46
CA PRO A 331 21.20 -6.30 -18.16
C PRO A 331 20.43 -7.35 -17.35
N GLU A 332 20.39 -7.25 -16.01
CA GLU A 332 19.58 -8.15 -15.18
C GLU A 332 18.08 -7.96 -15.46
N ALA A 333 17.63 -6.72 -15.63
CA ALA A 333 16.24 -6.42 -15.95
C ALA A 333 15.82 -7.01 -17.31
N LEU A 334 16.71 -6.97 -18.31
CA LEU A 334 16.47 -7.62 -19.60
C LEU A 334 16.50 -9.15 -19.50
N ALA A 335 17.35 -9.73 -18.64
CA ALA A 335 17.35 -11.16 -18.36
C ALA A 335 16.05 -11.62 -17.68
N ASN A 336 15.54 -10.83 -16.72
CA ASN A 336 14.25 -11.06 -16.07
C ASN A 336 13.09 -11.04 -17.07
N VAL A 337 13.06 -10.06 -17.98
CA VAL A 337 12.09 -10.01 -19.08
C VAL A 337 12.16 -11.29 -19.93
N ARG A 338 13.35 -11.75 -20.33
CA ARG A 338 13.50 -12.99 -21.11
C ARG A 338 13.02 -14.23 -20.34
N LYS A 339 13.39 -14.39 -19.06
CA LYS A 339 13.00 -15.55 -18.24
C LYS A 339 11.46 -15.63 -18.12
N SER A 340 10.82 -14.55 -17.69
CA SER A 340 9.36 -14.55 -17.50
C SER A 340 8.59 -14.60 -18.82
N LEU A 341 9.10 -14.03 -19.92
CA LEU A 341 8.44 -14.12 -21.23
C LEU A 341 8.42 -15.55 -21.77
N ARG A 342 9.48 -16.34 -21.56
CA ARG A 342 9.48 -17.77 -21.91
C ARG A 342 8.37 -18.52 -21.17
N ALA A 343 8.15 -18.24 -19.88
CA ALA A 343 7.01 -18.78 -19.13
C ALA A 343 5.66 -18.42 -19.76
N MET A 344 5.50 -17.17 -20.21
CA MET A 344 4.28 -16.71 -20.88
C MET A 344 4.04 -17.40 -22.24
N PHE A 345 5.09 -17.82 -22.95
CA PHE A 345 4.95 -18.65 -24.15
C PHE A 345 4.55 -20.09 -23.80
N ILE A 346 5.11 -20.67 -22.73
CA ILE A 346 4.76 -22.02 -22.25
C ILE A 346 3.29 -22.09 -21.81
N LEU A 347 2.73 -21.03 -21.20
CA LEU A 347 1.29 -20.98 -20.89
C LEU A 347 0.42 -21.27 -22.12
N MET A 348 0.83 -20.79 -23.30
CA MET A 348 0.13 -21.08 -24.54
C MET A 348 0.47 -22.51 -25.00
N ASP A 349 1.74 -22.88 -25.07
CA ASP A 349 2.16 -24.13 -25.74
C ASP A 349 1.93 -25.42 -24.94
N ILE A 350 1.71 -25.35 -23.63
CA ILE A 350 1.49 -26.52 -22.80
C ILE A 350 0.09 -27.14 -22.95
N THR A 351 -0.86 -26.40 -23.53
CA THR A 351 -2.22 -26.90 -23.80
C THR A 351 -2.28 -27.65 -25.14
N GLU A 352 -2.92 -28.83 -25.15
CA GLU A 352 -3.10 -29.62 -26.37
C GLU A 352 -4.11 -29.00 -27.34
N ASP A 353 -5.05 -28.18 -26.84
CA ASP A 353 -5.94 -27.35 -27.66
C ASP A 353 -5.25 -26.01 -28.02
N PRO A 354 -5.04 -25.70 -29.32
CA PRO A 354 -4.47 -24.43 -29.75
C PRO A 354 -5.38 -23.22 -29.52
N ALA A 355 -6.69 -23.43 -29.29
CA ALA A 355 -7.67 -22.40 -28.93
C ALA A 355 -7.70 -22.10 -27.42
N GLU A 356 -6.96 -22.85 -26.61
CA GLU A 356 -6.82 -22.66 -25.17
C GLU A 356 -5.41 -22.15 -24.80
N PHE A 357 -5.27 -21.78 -23.52
CA PHE A 357 -4.00 -21.53 -22.86
C PHE A 357 -4.15 -21.76 -21.35
N ALA A 358 -3.05 -22.10 -20.68
CA ALA A 358 -3.00 -22.30 -19.25
C ALA A 358 -3.14 -20.98 -18.47
N ARG A 359 -3.70 -21.08 -17.26
CA ARG A 359 -3.89 -19.97 -16.33
C ARG A 359 -2.60 -19.64 -15.56
N THR A 360 -1.81 -20.66 -15.20
CA THR A 360 -0.51 -20.53 -14.51
C THR A 360 0.30 -21.83 -14.65
N LEU A 361 1.59 -21.79 -14.28
CA LEU A 361 2.53 -22.91 -14.30
C LEU A 361 3.23 -23.06 -12.95
N MET A 362 3.46 -24.30 -12.50
CA MET A 362 4.33 -24.63 -11.37
C MET A 362 5.25 -25.83 -11.70
N PRO A 363 6.42 -25.97 -11.05
CA PRO A 363 7.26 -27.14 -11.24
C PRO A 363 6.53 -28.42 -10.86
N TYR A 364 6.72 -29.50 -11.63
CA TYR A 364 6.27 -30.83 -11.23
C TYR A 364 7.26 -31.45 -10.23
N ARG A 365 6.72 -32.04 -9.17
CA ARG A 365 7.49 -32.75 -8.14
C ARG A 365 7.01 -34.20 -8.05
N PRO A 366 7.82 -35.19 -8.47
CA PRO A 366 7.44 -36.60 -8.40
C PRO A 366 7.07 -37.02 -6.98
N GLY A 367 5.93 -37.71 -6.84
CA GLY A 367 5.39 -38.16 -5.55
C GLY A 367 4.44 -37.18 -4.86
N GLU A 368 4.39 -35.90 -5.26
CA GLU A 368 3.35 -34.97 -4.81
C GLU A 368 2.04 -35.20 -5.62
N PRO A 369 0.85 -35.14 -4.98
CA PRO A 369 -0.42 -35.31 -5.69
C PRO A 369 -0.72 -34.10 -6.58
N ILE A 370 -1.12 -34.35 -7.82
CA ILE A 370 -1.54 -33.29 -8.75
C ILE A 370 -2.88 -32.72 -8.26
N PRO A 371 -2.99 -31.40 -7.97
CA PRO A 371 -4.23 -30.84 -7.44
C PRO A 371 -5.37 -30.82 -8.48
N ASN A 372 -6.61 -30.69 -8.01
CA ASN A 372 -7.77 -30.62 -8.91
C ASN A 372 -7.63 -29.48 -9.94
N LYS A 373 -7.99 -29.77 -11.21
CA LYS A 373 -7.83 -28.89 -12.40
C LYS A 373 -6.40 -28.62 -12.86
N TRP A 374 -5.40 -29.20 -12.20
CA TRP A 374 -4.03 -29.19 -12.67
C TRP A 374 -3.76 -30.42 -13.51
N HIS A 375 -2.90 -30.24 -14.51
CA HIS A 375 -2.49 -31.27 -15.44
C HIS A 375 -0.96 -31.29 -15.50
N GLN A 376 -0.36 -32.47 -15.60
CA GLN A 376 1.06 -32.59 -15.92
C GLN A 376 1.25 -32.28 -17.41
N GLY A 377 2.28 -31.48 -17.73
CA GLY A 377 2.69 -31.28 -19.11
C GLY A 377 3.17 -32.58 -19.75
N LYS A 378 3.20 -32.64 -21.08
CA LYS A 378 3.68 -33.79 -21.85
C LYS A 378 4.95 -33.45 -22.61
N GLY A 379 5.72 -34.47 -23.00
CA GLY A 379 6.96 -34.31 -23.75
C GLY A 379 7.95 -33.37 -23.04
N ILE A 380 8.35 -32.28 -23.72
CA ILE A 380 9.28 -31.28 -23.20
C ILE A 380 8.76 -30.50 -21.97
N TYR A 381 7.47 -30.58 -21.66
CA TYR A 381 6.85 -29.96 -20.49
C TYR A 381 6.55 -30.94 -19.34
N SER A 382 7.06 -32.18 -19.42
CA SER A 382 6.81 -33.24 -18.42
C SER A 382 7.32 -32.93 -16.99
N ASN A 383 8.20 -31.95 -16.85
CA ASN A 383 8.68 -31.40 -15.58
C ASN A 383 7.83 -30.22 -15.04
N MET A 384 6.64 -29.96 -15.61
CA MET A 384 5.76 -28.86 -15.22
C MET A 384 4.32 -29.34 -14.98
N LEU A 385 3.63 -28.64 -14.10
CA LEU A 385 2.19 -28.69 -13.93
C LEU A 385 1.57 -27.38 -14.44
N TRP A 386 0.40 -27.45 -15.07
CA TRP A 386 -0.36 -26.29 -15.54
C TRP A 386 -1.81 -26.33 -15.06
N LEU A 387 -2.36 -25.14 -14.78
CA LEU A 387 -3.76 -24.97 -14.40
C LEU A 387 -4.60 -24.62 -15.63
N GLU A 388 -5.70 -25.33 -15.83
CA GLU A 388 -6.65 -25.05 -16.92
C GLU A 388 -7.42 -23.72 -16.75
N GLY A 389 -8.11 -23.28 -17.80
CA GLY A 389 -9.02 -22.14 -17.74
C GLY A 389 -8.33 -20.78 -17.79
N GLY A 390 -7.51 -20.54 -18.81
CA GLY A 390 -7.05 -19.20 -19.16
C GLY A 390 -8.24 -18.24 -19.37
N ASN A 391 -8.26 -17.12 -18.66
CA ASN A 391 -9.38 -16.17 -18.68
C ASN A 391 -8.95 -14.78 -19.19
N ASN A 392 -9.89 -13.82 -19.18
CA ASN A 392 -9.67 -12.48 -19.73
C ASN A 392 -8.54 -11.73 -19.04
N ASP A 393 -8.35 -11.98 -17.75
CA ASP A 393 -7.32 -11.35 -16.94
C ASP A 393 -5.93 -11.86 -17.37
N MET A 394 -5.83 -13.18 -17.56
CA MET A 394 -4.59 -13.83 -18.00
C MET A 394 -4.25 -13.44 -19.45
N PHE A 395 -5.28 -13.28 -20.28
CA PHE A 395 -5.15 -12.78 -21.64
C PHE A 395 -4.56 -11.36 -21.70
N LYS A 396 -5.00 -10.44 -20.81
CA LYS A 396 -4.36 -9.13 -20.71
C LYS A 396 -2.89 -9.25 -20.26
N GLY A 397 -2.56 -10.19 -19.38
CA GLY A 397 -1.18 -10.56 -19.04
C GLY A 397 -0.34 -10.96 -20.27
N LEU A 398 -0.87 -11.83 -21.13
CA LEU A 398 -0.22 -12.23 -22.39
C LEU A 398 0.01 -11.03 -23.32
N THR A 399 -1.01 -10.24 -23.61
CA THR A 399 -0.87 -9.09 -24.53
C THR A 399 0.07 -8.01 -23.98
N HIS A 400 0.01 -7.73 -22.68
CA HIS A 400 0.86 -6.73 -22.04
C HIS A 400 2.33 -7.17 -22.02
N SER A 401 2.60 -8.45 -21.73
CA SER A 401 3.96 -8.99 -21.69
C SER A 401 4.65 -8.94 -23.06
N MET A 402 3.98 -9.38 -24.12
CA MET A 402 4.50 -9.35 -25.49
C MET A 402 4.71 -7.91 -25.99
N MET A 403 3.79 -7.01 -25.68
CA MET A 403 3.89 -5.60 -26.05
C MET A 403 5.13 -4.94 -25.41
N TRP A 404 5.34 -5.09 -24.11
CA TRP A 404 6.54 -4.58 -23.43
C TRP A 404 7.83 -5.27 -23.88
N ALA A 405 7.85 -6.60 -23.96
CA ALA A 405 9.04 -7.35 -24.36
C ALA A 405 9.53 -6.94 -25.77
N SER A 406 8.62 -6.74 -26.72
CA SER A 406 8.93 -6.31 -28.09
C SER A 406 9.45 -4.86 -28.21
N MET A 407 9.59 -4.13 -27.09
CA MET A 407 10.30 -2.83 -27.05
C MET A 407 11.75 -2.94 -26.55
N VAL A 408 12.07 -3.99 -25.78
CA VAL A 408 13.35 -4.10 -25.06
C VAL A 408 14.22 -5.26 -25.53
N ILE A 409 13.63 -6.31 -26.09
CA ILE A 409 14.36 -7.45 -26.66
C ILE A 409 14.76 -7.10 -28.11
N PRO A 410 16.06 -7.07 -28.45
CA PRO A 410 16.53 -6.75 -29.80
C PRO A 410 15.99 -7.72 -30.88
N GLU A 411 15.63 -7.21 -32.08
CA GLU A 411 15.12 -8.04 -33.20
C GLU A 411 16.12 -9.09 -33.73
N ASN A 412 17.39 -9.05 -33.32
CA ASN A 412 18.38 -10.08 -33.65
C ASN A 412 18.33 -11.31 -32.71
N ASP A 413 17.60 -11.23 -31.59
CA ASP A 413 17.30 -12.35 -30.68
C ASP A 413 16.26 -13.29 -31.33
N GLN A 414 16.71 -14.09 -32.33
CA GLN A 414 15.83 -14.87 -33.20
C GLN A 414 14.99 -15.91 -32.44
N GLU A 415 15.50 -16.47 -31.35
CA GLU A 415 14.74 -17.40 -30.50
C GLU A 415 13.47 -16.71 -30.00
N ILE A 416 13.61 -15.62 -29.24
CA ILE A 416 12.46 -14.92 -28.66
C ILE A 416 11.58 -14.28 -29.74
N TRP A 417 12.16 -13.70 -30.79
CA TRP A 417 11.35 -13.08 -31.85
C TRP A 417 10.60 -14.08 -32.73
N SER A 418 11.09 -15.32 -32.88
CA SER A 418 10.31 -16.39 -33.52
C SER A 418 9.05 -16.72 -32.70
N HIS A 419 9.20 -16.88 -31.38
CA HIS A 419 8.07 -17.12 -30.47
C HIS A 419 7.13 -15.91 -30.41
N LEU A 420 7.61 -14.66 -30.34
CA LEU A 420 6.76 -13.47 -30.38
C LEU A 420 5.88 -13.44 -31.65
N ARG A 421 6.45 -13.72 -32.82
CA ARG A 421 5.71 -13.77 -34.11
C ARG A 421 4.64 -14.85 -34.12
N ASP A 422 4.97 -16.05 -33.66
CA ASP A 422 4.02 -17.16 -33.57
C ASP A 422 2.91 -16.92 -32.53
N LYS A 423 3.27 -16.59 -31.28
CA LYS A 423 2.30 -16.43 -30.18
C LYS A 423 1.37 -15.24 -30.40
N SER A 424 1.87 -14.12 -30.93
CA SER A 424 1.01 -12.98 -31.29
C SER A 424 -0.04 -13.35 -32.34
N ARG A 425 0.29 -14.21 -33.33
CA ARG A 425 -0.69 -14.77 -34.27
C ARG A 425 -1.63 -15.77 -33.59
N ARG A 426 -1.16 -16.58 -32.64
CA ARG A 426 -2.00 -17.53 -31.90
C ARG A 426 -3.06 -16.85 -31.03
N LEU A 427 -2.84 -15.63 -30.54
CA LEU A 427 -3.87 -14.85 -29.84
C LEU A 427 -5.19 -14.74 -30.64
N LEU A 428 -5.12 -14.68 -31.97
CA LEU A 428 -6.26 -14.61 -32.88
C LEU A 428 -7.05 -15.92 -33.02
N LYS A 429 -6.56 -17.01 -32.41
CA LYS A 429 -7.17 -18.35 -32.43
C LYS A 429 -7.70 -18.79 -31.06
N LEU A 430 -7.38 -18.05 -29.99
CA LEU A 430 -7.83 -18.40 -28.65
C LEU A 430 -9.34 -18.14 -28.53
N ARG A 431 -10.10 -19.04 -27.89
CA ARG A 431 -11.57 -18.90 -27.79
C ARG A 431 -11.99 -17.55 -27.19
N ILE A 432 -11.19 -17.04 -26.25
CA ILE A 432 -11.43 -15.76 -25.58
C ILE A 432 -11.24 -14.51 -26.45
N TYR A 433 -10.65 -14.64 -27.64
CA TYR A 433 -10.64 -13.58 -28.66
C TYR A 433 -12.06 -13.35 -29.21
N ASP A 434 -12.85 -14.41 -29.40
CA ASP A 434 -14.22 -14.32 -29.91
C ASP A 434 -15.25 -14.08 -28.80
N GLU A 435 -15.07 -14.68 -27.61
CA GLU A 435 -15.97 -14.48 -26.46
C GLU A 435 -15.98 -13.04 -25.91
N LYS A 436 -14.93 -12.26 -26.19
CA LYS A 436 -14.69 -10.92 -25.62
C LYS A 436 -14.23 -9.96 -26.71
N SER A 437 -15.15 -9.20 -27.30
CA SER A 437 -14.86 -8.24 -28.38
C SER A 437 -13.77 -7.22 -28.02
N GLN A 438 -13.60 -6.86 -26.75
CA GLN A 438 -12.52 -6.01 -26.24
C GLN A 438 -11.10 -6.63 -26.33
N ASN A 439 -10.98 -7.89 -26.73
CA ASN A 439 -9.70 -8.57 -26.98
C ASN A 439 -9.33 -8.60 -28.47
N GLN A 440 -10.28 -8.39 -29.38
CA GLN A 440 -10.04 -8.51 -30.82
C GLN A 440 -9.04 -7.49 -31.33
N ALA A 441 -9.27 -6.22 -31.03
CA ALA A 441 -8.42 -5.12 -31.47
C ALA A 441 -6.97 -5.22 -30.94
N PRO A 442 -6.67 -5.33 -29.63
CA PRO A 442 -5.29 -5.48 -29.16
C PRO A 442 -4.57 -6.68 -29.77
N SER A 443 -5.26 -7.81 -29.99
CA SER A 443 -4.66 -9.00 -30.60
C SER A 443 -4.26 -8.78 -32.05
N LEU A 444 -5.16 -8.19 -32.86
CA LEU A 444 -4.90 -7.87 -34.26
C LEU A 444 -3.75 -6.88 -34.39
N GLY A 445 -3.73 -5.85 -33.55
CA GLY A 445 -2.70 -4.81 -33.59
C GLY A 445 -1.34 -5.31 -33.12
N LEU A 446 -1.29 -6.12 -32.06
CA LEU A 446 -0.05 -6.74 -31.59
C LEU A 446 0.52 -7.73 -32.62
N ALA A 447 -0.34 -8.54 -33.24
CA ALA A 447 0.05 -9.46 -34.30
C ALA A 447 0.56 -8.70 -35.54
N ALA A 448 -0.14 -7.63 -35.97
CA ALA A 448 0.28 -6.76 -37.06
C ALA A 448 1.65 -6.12 -36.79
N LEU A 449 1.83 -5.57 -35.59
CA LEU A 449 3.05 -4.89 -35.14
C LEU A 449 4.28 -5.83 -35.12
N ILE A 450 4.15 -7.00 -34.49
CA ILE A 450 5.26 -7.95 -34.31
C ILE A 450 5.61 -8.66 -35.64
N ASN A 451 4.62 -8.94 -36.49
CA ASN A 451 4.83 -9.65 -37.75
C ASN A 451 5.04 -8.71 -38.96
N LYS A 452 4.90 -7.38 -38.78
CA LYS A 452 4.96 -6.38 -39.85
C LYS A 452 3.93 -6.70 -40.96
N ASP A 453 2.70 -7.00 -40.55
CA ASP A 453 1.61 -7.55 -41.38
C ASP A 453 0.49 -6.51 -41.60
N GLU A 454 0.50 -5.85 -42.76
CA GLU A 454 -0.48 -4.83 -43.12
C GLU A 454 -1.92 -5.38 -43.23
N LYS A 455 -2.13 -6.66 -43.57
CA LYS A 455 -3.49 -7.24 -43.62
C LYS A 455 -4.09 -7.40 -42.24
N LEU A 456 -3.26 -7.65 -41.22
CA LEU A 456 -3.70 -7.64 -39.82
C LEU A 456 -3.91 -6.22 -39.32
N ARG A 457 -3.15 -5.24 -39.81
CA ARG A 457 -3.33 -3.81 -39.53
C ARG A 457 -4.66 -3.27 -40.07
N ASP A 458 -5.03 -3.62 -41.30
CA ASP A 458 -6.36 -3.28 -41.86
C ASP A 458 -7.48 -3.84 -40.97
N LYS A 459 -7.35 -5.09 -40.52
CA LYS A 459 -8.32 -5.70 -39.59
C LYS A 459 -8.35 -5.00 -38.23
N TYR A 460 -7.20 -4.58 -37.71
CA TYR A 460 -7.08 -3.80 -36.47
C TYR A 460 -7.85 -2.47 -36.56
N GLN A 461 -7.64 -1.70 -37.63
CA GLN A 461 -8.37 -0.45 -37.87
C GLN A 461 -9.88 -0.71 -37.95
N ASN A 462 -10.29 -1.76 -38.69
CA ASN A 462 -11.68 -2.18 -38.82
C ASN A 462 -12.32 -2.67 -37.51
N ALA A 463 -11.54 -3.21 -36.56
CA ALA A 463 -12.05 -3.58 -35.24
C ALA A 463 -12.43 -2.31 -34.44
N TYR A 464 -11.57 -1.27 -34.45
CA TYR A 464 -11.85 -0.01 -33.75
C TYR A 464 -12.96 0.85 -34.39
N THR A 465 -13.23 0.72 -35.69
CA THR A 465 -14.40 1.37 -36.31
C THR A 465 -15.71 0.64 -36.02
N LYS A 466 -15.68 -0.69 -35.85
CA LYS A 466 -16.85 -1.50 -35.47
C LYS A 466 -17.18 -1.47 -33.98
N LEU A 467 -16.21 -1.15 -33.12
CA LEU A 467 -16.48 -0.90 -31.70
C LEU A 467 -17.48 0.26 -31.56
N ARG A 468 -18.74 -0.07 -31.23
CA ARG A 468 -19.74 0.91 -30.78
C ARG A 468 -19.31 1.49 -29.44
N TRP A 469 -18.50 2.55 -29.50
CA TRP A 469 -18.19 3.40 -28.36
C TRP A 469 -19.48 4.00 -27.80
N LYS A 470 -19.97 3.44 -26.69
CA LYS A 470 -20.90 4.17 -25.83
C LYS A 470 -20.10 5.30 -25.17
N PRO A 471 -20.62 6.55 -25.14
CA PRO A 471 -19.98 7.62 -24.39
C PRO A 471 -19.87 7.21 -22.91
N SER A 472 -18.66 7.38 -22.36
CA SER A 472 -18.29 6.91 -21.02
C SER A 472 -18.84 7.84 -19.93
N SER A 473 -19.95 7.42 -19.34
CA SER A 473 -20.46 7.91 -18.04
C SER A 473 -21.56 7.02 -17.43
N TYR A 474 -22.22 6.14 -18.22
CA TYR A 474 -23.40 5.39 -17.76
C TYR A 474 -23.43 3.88 -18.08
N SER A 475 -22.31 3.25 -18.48
CA SER A 475 -22.25 1.79 -18.63
C SER A 475 -21.73 1.11 -17.36
N MET A 476 -22.57 0.28 -16.73
CA MET A 476 -22.20 -0.52 -15.54
C MET A 476 -21.09 -1.55 -15.81
N ASP A 477 -20.71 -1.78 -17.08
CA ASP A 477 -19.74 -2.78 -17.49
C ASP A 477 -18.27 -2.34 -17.47
N THR A 478 -17.95 -1.03 -17.34
CA THR A 478 -16.53 -0.57 -17.40
C THR A 478 -16.14 0.69 -16.62
N THR A 479 -16.97 1.74 -16.54
CA THR A 479 -16.54 3.03 -15.95
C THR A 479 -17.65 3.69 -15.13
N PHE A 480 -17.60 3.52 -13.82
CA PHE A 480 -18.39 4.28 -12.84
C PHE A 480 -17.67 4.33 -11.49
N TYR A 481 -17.94 5.39 -10.72
CA TYR A 481 -17.60 5.49 -9.31
C TYR A 481 -18.72 6.24 -8.59
N TRP A 482 -19.44 5.54 -7.72
CA TRP A 482 -20.58 6.09 -6.99
C TRP A 482 -20.35 5.93 -5.50
N HIS A 483 -19.94 7.04 -4.87
CA HIS A 483 -19.86 7.21 -3.41
C HIS A 483 -19.20 6.01 -2.68
N GLY A 484 -18.04 5.57 -3.19
CA GLY A 484 -17.28 4.44 -2.65
C GLY A 484 -17.48 3.11 -3.37
N SER A 485 -18.42 3.00 -4.32
CA SER A 485 -18.72 1.78 -5.07
C SER A 485 -18.17 1.83 -6.51
N ALA A 486 -17.35 0.84 -6.89
CA ALA A 486 -16.76 0.66 -8.22
C ALA A 486 -16.28 -0.79 -8.45
N ASP A 487 -16.08 -1.21 -9.70
CA ASP A 487 -15.45 -2.50 -10.03
C ASP A 487 -13.92 -2.42 -9.98
N TRP A 488 -13.36 -2.37 -8.77
CA TRP A 488 -11.94 -2.09 -8.51
C TRP A 488 -10.94 -2.96 -9.30
N SER A 489 -11.23 -4.25 -9.46
CA SER A 489 -10.41 -5.17 -10.26
C SER A 489 -10.53 -4.87 -11.76
N GLY A 490 -11.74 -4.57 -12.24
CA GLY A 490 -12.01 -4.12 -13.60
C GLY A 490 -11.29 -2.82 -13.96
N VAL A 491 -11.17 -1.87 -13.01
CA VAL A 491 -10.38 -0.64 -13.21
C VAL A 491 -8.90 -0.95 -13.42
N ASN A 492 -8.30 -1.83 -12.61
CA ASN A 492 -6.90 -2.24 -12.78
C ASN A 492 -6.69 -2.98 -14.12
N LEU A 493 -7.61 -3.88 -14.48
CA LEU A 493 -7.53 -4.63 -15.73
C LEU A 493 -7.73 -3.73 -16.97
N GLY A 494 -8.65 -2.77 -16.88
CA GLY A 494 -8.88 -1.74 -17.89
C GLY A 494 -7.63 -0.90 -18.12
N LEU A 495 -6.97 -0.46 -17.05
CA LEU A 495 -5.70 0.27 -17.07
C LEU A 495 -4.57 -0.51 -17.77
N VAL A 496 -4.41 -1.81 -17.48
CA VAL A 496 -3.44 -2.67 -18.19
C VAL A 496 -3.78 -2.78 -19.68
N GLY A 497 -5.08 -2.82 -20.02
CA GLY A 497 -5.58 -2.74 -21.38
C GLY A 497 -5.25 -1.40 -22.05
N ASP A 498 -5.55 -0.27 -21.43
CA ASP A 498 -5.34 1.09 -21.95
C ASP A 498 -3.88 1.34 -22.32
N ILE A 499 -2.94 0.97 -21.43
CA ILE A 499 -1.50 1.05 -21.71
C ILE A 499 -1.16 0.26 -22.99
N THR A 500 -1.61 -0.99 -23.06
CA THR A 500 -1.32 -1.91 -24.17
C THR A 500 -1.91 -1.39 -25.49
N ASP A 501 -3.18 -0.99 -25.49
CA ASP A 501 -3.90 -0.47 -26.65
C ASP A 501 -3.26 0.83 -27.19
N ILE A 502 -2.94 1.79 -26.30
CA ILE A 502 -2.31 3.07 -26.68
C ILE A 502 -0.92 2.83 -27.27
N MET A 503 -0.12 1.95 -26.68
CA MET A 503 1.23 1.64 -27.16
C MET A 503 1.23 0.92 -28.50
N ILE A 504 0.29 -0.01 -28.72
CA ILE A 504 0.09 -0.66 -30.02
C ILE A 504 -0.29 0.37 -31.08
N ALA A 505 -1.31 1.21 -30.79
CA ALA A 505 -1.75 2.26 -31.71
C ALA A 505 -0.61 3.23 -32.06
N GLN A 506 0.17 3.65 -31.06
CA GLN A 506 1.31 4.55 -31.23
C GLN A 506 2.42 3.92 -32.09
N ARG A 507 2.76 2.63 -31.88
CA ARG A 507 3.82 1.95 -32.66
C ARG A 507 3.40 1.56 -34.07
N LEU A 508 2.10 1.37 -34.33
CA LEU A 508 1.55 1.22 -35.68
C LEU A 508 1.37 2.57 -36.41
N GLY A 509 1.55 3.71 -35.74
CA GLY A 509 1.31 5.04 -36.32
C GLY A 509 -0.17 5.43 -36.43
N GLU A 510 -1.05 4.73 -35.73
CA GLU A 510 -2.52 4.87 -35.80
C GLU A 510 -3.03 6.01 -34.92
N THR A 511 -2.66 7.25 -35.29
CA THR A 511 -2.90 8.46 -34.49
C THR A 511 -4.35 8.65 -34.06
N LYS A 512 -5.32 8.49 -34.97
CA LYS A 512 -6.76 8.63 -34.68
C LYS A 512 -7.26 7.63 -33.63
N ILE A 513 -6.72 6.42 -33.62
CA ILE A 513 -7.08 5.36 -32.66
C ILE A 513 -6.40 5.66 -31.32
N ARG A 514 -5.09 5.94 -31.35
CA ARG A 514 -4.29 6.35 -30.18
C ARG A 514 -4.94 7.52 -29.42
N ASP A 515 -5.32 8.58 -30.12
CA ASP A 515 -5.81 9.81 -29.47
C ASP A 515 -7.19 9.60 -28.84
N ARG A 516 -8.08 8.80 -29.47
CA ARG A 516 -9.35 8.38 -28.85
C ARG A 516 -9.16 7.51 -27.60
N LEU A 517 -8.17 6.62 -27.60
CA LEU A 517 -7.83 5.80 -26.42
C LEU A 517 -7.31 6.68 -25.27
N ARG A 518 -6.50 7.70 -25.59
CA ARG A 518 -6.03 8.71 -24.62
C ARG A 518 -7.19 9.52 -24.03
N GLU A 519 -8.19 9.87 -24.82
CA GLU A 519 -9.41 10.53 -24.33
C GLU A 519 -10.19 9.62 -23.35
N ARG A 520 -10.43 8.34 -23.66
CA ARG A 520 -11.02 7.38 -22.69
C ARG A 520 -10.24 7.35 -21.39
N LEU A 521 -8.91 7.26 -21.47
CA LEU A 521 -8.06 7.14 -20.29
C LEU A 521 -8.21 8.38 -19.39
N MET A 522 -8.28 9.59 -19.98
CA MET A 522 -8.54 10.82 -19.23
C MET A 522 -9.95 10.87 -18.63
N ASP A 523 -10.98 10.46 -19.36
CA ASP A 523 -12.37 10.44 -18.85
C ASP A 523 -12.55 9.39 -17.74
N SER A 524 -11.84 8.26 -17.84
CA SER A 524 -11.74 7.24 -16.79
C SER A 524 -11.03 7.79 -15.56
N TRP A 525 -9.92 8.52 -15.75
CA TRP A 525 -9.24 9.22 -14.66
C TRP A 525 -10.16 10.21 -13.94
N VAL A 526 -10.94 11.03 -14.66
CA VAL A 526 -11.91 11.96 -14.03
C VAL A 526 -12.87 11.20 -13.12
N THR A 527 -13.50 10.15 -13.65
CA THR A 527 -14.45 9.28 -12.91
C THR A 527 -13.86 8.76 -11.59
N TYR A 528 -12.61 8.30 -11.61
CA TYR A 528 -11.95 7.66 -10.46
C TYR A 528 -11.06 8.58 -9.62
N SER A 529 -10.88 9.84 -10.02
CA SER A 529 -10.02 10.79 -9.32
C SER A 529 -10.42 11.06 -7.85
N PRO A 530 -11.70 11.10 -7.44
CA PRO A 530 -12.06 11.28 -6.02
C PRO A 530 -11.65 10.10 -5.15
N ALA A 531 -11.60 8.88 -5.73
CA ALA A 531 -11.14 7.68 -5.04
C ALA A 531 -9.60 7.56 -4.96
N GLN A 532 -8.86 8.58 -5.40
CA GLN A 532 -7.39 8.65 -5.42
C GLN A 532 -6.71 7.36 -5.94
N ARG A 533 -7.17 6.83 -7.08
CA ARG A 533 -6.50 5.67 -7.71
C ARG A 533 -5.15 6.10 -8.30
N HIS A 534 -4.11 6.04 -7.48
CA HIS A 534 -2.77 6.56 -7.76
C HIS A 534 -2.16 5.97 -9.04
N LEU A 535 -2.22 4.64 -9.23
CA LEU A 535 -1.71 4.00 -10.45
C LEU A 535 -2.40 4.54 -11.71
N LEU A 536 -3.73 4.72 -11.69
CA LEU A 536 -4.47 5.30 -12.82
C LEU A 536 -4.06 6.75 -13.09
N THR A 537 -3.74 7.54 -12.06
CA THR A 537 -3.24 8.91 -12.24
C THR A 537 -1.88 8.93 -12.91
N MET A 538 -0.97 8.02 -12.57
CA MET A 538 0.35 7.90 -13.21
C MET A 538 0.24 7.42 -14.67
N VAL A 539 -0.67 6.50 -14.95
CA VAL A 539 -0.95 6.04 -16.32
C VAL A 539 -1.58 7.15 -17.17
N ALA A 540 -2.59 7.85 -16.64
CA ALA A 540 -3.18 9.01 -17.30
C ALA A 540 -2.13 10.10 -17.56
N PHE A 541 -1.20 10.33 -16.63
CA PHE A 541 -0.10 11.28 -16.81
C PHE A 541 0.79 10.90 -17.99
N GLY A 542 1.35 9.68 -17.98
CA GLY A 542 2.29 9.24 -19.00
C GLY A 542 1.70 9.04 -20.39
N PHE A 543 0.54 8.40 -20.46
CA PHE A 543 0.01 7.94 -21.74
C PHE A 543 -0.94 8.95 -22.41
N ALA A 544 -1.49 9.93 -21.69
CA ALA A 544 -2.44 10.92 -22.23
C ALA A 544 -2.11 12.39 -21.86
N TYR A 545 -2.03 12.74 -20.58
CA TYR A 545 -1.92 14.14 -20.14
C TYR A 545 -0.59 14.81 -20.56
N SER A 546 0.55 14.13 -20.37
CA SER A 546 1.86 14.62 -20.85
C SER A 546 1.94 14.77 -22.37
N GLN A 547 1.01 14.13 -23.09
CA GLN A 547 0.91 14.11 -24.54
C GLN A 547 -0.05 15.20 -25.07
N GLY A 548 -0.48 16.12 -24.21
CA GLY A 548 -1.43 17.20 -24.54
C GLY A 548 -2.90 16.78 -24.55
N THR A 549 -3.23 15.50 -24.33
CA THR A 549 -4.63 15.06 -24.29
C THR A 549 -5.30 15.51 -23.00
N ARG A 550 -6.49 16.10 -23.13
CA ARG A 550 -7.45 16.35 -22.06
C ARG A 550 -8.77 15.75 -22.53
N GLY A 551 -9.32 14.80 -21.78
CA GLY A 551 -10.58 14.13 -22.15
C GLY A 551 -11.77 15.09 -22.14
N ASP A 552 -12.91 14.62 -22.63
CA ASP A 552 -14.12 15.42 -22.71
C ASP A 552 -14.71 15.73 -21.33
N ASN A 553 -14.69 14.75 -20.43
CA ASN A 553 -15.08 14.93 -19.03
C ASN A 553 -14.01 15.73 -18.28
N PHE A 554 -12.73 15.63 -18.67
CA PHE A 554 -11.68 16.48 -18.08
C PHE A 554 -11.96 17.96 -18.31
N ARG A 555 -12.27 18.32 -19.56
CA ARG A 555 -12.60 19.71 -19.96
C ARG A 555 -13.83 20.27 -19.25
N LYS A 556 -14.76 19.41 -18.80
CA LYS A 556 -16.03 19.79 -18.16
C LYS A 556 -15.97 19.81 -16.63
N GLU A 557 -15.28 18.85 -16.02
CA GLU A 557 -15.40 18.53 -14.58
C GLU A 557 -14.08 18.67 -13.80
N SER A 558 -12.94 18.78 -14.50
CA SER A 558 -11.60 18.82 -13.90
C SER A 558 -10.78 20.04 -14.31
N SER A 559 -9.51 20.08 -13.91
CA SER A 559 -8.56 21.16 -14.25
C SER A 559 -7.11 20.69 -14.12
N GLU A 560 -6.18 21.44 -14.73
CA GLU A 560 -4.74 21.21 -14.59
C GLU A 560 -4.31 21.17 -13.10
N ILE A 561 -4.85 22.07 -12.27
CA ILE A 561 -4.55 22.15 -10.83
C ILE A 561 -5.03 20.88 -10.10
N LYS A 562 -6.26 20.41 -10.38
CA LYS A 562 -6.78 19.15 -9.83
C LYS A 562 -5.91 17.96 -10.24
N PHE A 563 -5.51 17.89 -11.52
CA PHE A 563 -4.68 16.80 -12.03
C PHE A 563 -3.29 16.78 -11.39
N MET A 564 -2.60 17.92 -11.35
CA MET A 564 -1.25 18.00 -10.77
C MET A 564 -1.25 17.75 -9.26
N SER A 565 -2.31 18.15 -8.55
CA SER A 565 -2.51 17.76 -7.14
C SER A 565 -2.66 16.24 -6.99
N ALA A 566 -3.51 15.61 -7.80
CA ALA A 566 -3.67 14.16 -7.81
C ALA A 566 -2.37 13.41 -8.19
N LEU A 567 -1.55 13.97 -9.09
CA LEU A 567 -0.26 13.40 -9.50
C LEU A 567 0.78 13.44 -8.36
N ASN A 568 0.86 14.55 -7.62
CA ASN A 568 1.68 14.63 -6.41
C ASN A 568 1.22 13.63 -5.34
N ASN A 569 -0.08 13.47 -5.15
CA ASN A 569 -0.65 12.45 -4.27
C ASN A 569 -0.40 11.02 -4.80
N ALA A 570 -0.26 10.82 -6.11
CA ALA A 570 0.08 9.51 -6.68
C ALA A 570 1.50 9.05 -6.31
N ALA A 571 2.47 9.97 -6.30
CA ALA A 571 3.80 9.70 -5.76
C ALA A 571 3.75 9.39 -4.25
N TRP A 572 2.80 9.99 -3.51
CA TRP A 572 2.57 9.66 -2.10
C TRP A 572 2.05 8.23 -1.90
N GLY A 573 1.08 7.76 -2.70
CA GLY A 573 0.54 6.41 -2.57
C GLY A 573 1.58 5.28 -2.66
N ILE A 574 2.69 5.49 -3.38
CA ILE A 574 3.81 4.55 -3.43
C ILE A 574 4.59 4.53 -2.10
N ARG A 575 4.64 5.65 -1.37
CA ARG A 575 5.27 5.73 -0.03
C ARG A 575 4.54 4.85 0.98
N GLU A 576 3.22 4.71 0.89
CA GLU A 576 2.42 3.96 1.87
C GLU A 576 2.63 2.44 1.84
N ILE A 577 3.12 1.89 0.73
CA ILE A 577 3.42 0.46 0.62
C ILE A 577 4.70 0.15 1.42
N PRO A 578 4.65 -0.67 2.49
CA PRO A 578 5.83 -0.95 3.31
C PRO A 578 6.82 -1.90 2.65
N TYR A 579 8.09 -1.82 3.03
CA TYR A 579 9.07 -2.90 2.82
C TYR A 579 9.85 -3.20 4.12
N PRO A 580 9.94 -4.47 4.56
CA PRO A 580 9.18 -5.62 4.05
C PRO A 580 7.67 -5.43 4.29
N ARG A 581 6.82 -6.18 3.57
CA ARG A 581 5.39 -6.29 3.95
C ARG A 581 5.26 -7.13 5.22
N PRO A 582 4.22 -6.92 6.03
CA PRO A 582 3.96 -7.77 7.19
C PRO A 582 3.66 -9.20 6.76
N ASN A 583 4.41 -10.17 7.29
CA ASN A 583 4.15 -11.60 7.15
C ASN A 583 3.86 -12.17 8.55
N LEU A 584 2.63 -11.91 9.02
CA LEU A 584 2.20 -12.10 10.41
C LEU A 584 0.88 -12.90 10.45
N ASP A 585 0.64 -13.65 11.53
CA ASP A 585 -0.70 -14.14 11.86
C ASP A 585 -1.47 -12.97 12.47
N VAL A 586 -2.37 -12.37 11.70
CA VAL A 586 -2.98 -11.07 12.03
C VAL A 586 -4.41 -10.99 11.52
N SER A 587 -5.29 -10.38 12.33
CA SER A 587 -6.63 -9.97 11.93
C SER A 587 -6.76 -8.46 12.03
N ILE A 588 -7.37 -7.85 11.02
CA ILE A 588 -7.62 -6.41 10.92
C ILE A 588 -9.12 -6.20 10.86
N ASP A 589 -9.64 -5.26 11.64
CA ASP A 589 -11.04 -4.81 11.55
C ASP A 589 -11.19 -3.35 12.01
N HIS A 590 -11.19 -2.43 11.05
CA HIS A 590 -11.44 -1.01 11.30
C HIS A 590 -12.87 -0.73 11.78
N SER A 591 -13.82 -1.67 11.62
CA SER A 591 -15.22 -1.43 12.02
C SER A 591 -15.46 -1.45 13.52
N GLN A 592 -14.48 -1.90 14.32
CA GLN A 592 -14.51 -1.77 15.77
C GLN A 592 -14.32 -0.31 16.23
N ARG A 593 -13.82 0.58 15.36
CA ARG A 593 -13.50 1.97 15.72
C ARG A 593 -14.76 2.86 15.78
N PRO A 594 -14.88 3.79 16.75
CA PRO A 594 -16.05 4.66 16.88
C PRO A 594 -16.17 5.74 15.79
N ASP A 595 -15.10 6.01 15.03
CA ASP A 595 -15.09 6.92 13.88
C ASP A 595 -15.44 6.22 12.55
N TRP A 596 -15.42 4.88 12.50
CA TRP A 596 -15.78 4.12 11.31
C TRP A 596 -17.30 4.14 11.03
N CYS A 597 -17.65 3.96 9.75
CA CYS A 597 -19.02 3.84 9.30
C CYS A 597 -19.10 2.94 8.06
N ILE A 598 -20.12 2.08 8.03
CA ILE A 598 -20.44 1.25 6.85
C ILE A 598 -21.02 2.11 5.72
N SER A 599 -20.79 1.69 4.48
CA SER A 599 -21.41 2.30 3.30
C SER A 599 -22.92 2.03 3.25
N PRO A 600 -23.74 3.06 2.94
CA PRO A 600 -25.15 2.87 2.64
C PRO A 600 -25.36 2.19 1.29
N ILE A 601 -24.38 2.21 0.37
CA ILE A 601 -24.42 1.50 -0.91
C ILE A 601 -23.71 0.13 -0.74
N PRO A 602 -24.37 -1.01 -0.96
CA PRO A 602 -23.72 -2.32 -0.95
C PRO A 602 -22.67 -2.42 -2.06
N ARG A 603 -21.53 -3.06 -1.80
CA ARG A 603 -20.56 -3.33 -2.87
C ARG A 603 -21.12 -4.34 -3.86
N LEU A 604 -20.66 -4.30 -5.11
CA LEU A 604 -21.03 -5.24 -6.18
C LEU A 604 -22.53 -5.31 -6.52
N PHE A 605 -23.33 -4.28 -6.18
CA PHE A 605 -24.79 -4.26 -6.39
C PHE A 605 -25.25 -4.43 -7.87
N TRP A 606 -24.34 -4.24 -8.83
CA TRP A 606 -24.58 -4.44 -10.27
C TRP A 606 -24.33 -5.87 -10.74
N LYS A 607 -23.72 -6.73 -9.91
CA LYS A 607 -23.45 -8.12 -10.23
C LYS A 607 -24.67 -8.97 -9.85
N SER A 608 -25.03 -9.90 -10.73
CA SER A 608 -26.12 -10.85 -10.48
C SER A 608 -25.89 -11.61 -9.17
N LEU A 609 -26.96 -11.79 -8.40
CA LEU A 609 -26.94 -12.63 -7.21
C LEU A 609 -26.64 -14.07 -7.62
N LYS A 610 -25.49 -14.59 -7.19
CA LYS A 610 -25.16 -16.02 -7.35
C LYS A 610 -26.13 -16.86 -6.51
N SER A 611 -26.41 -18.07 -6.97
CA SER A 611 -27.15 -19.08 -6.20
C SER A 611 -26.17 -20.15 -5.69
N PRO A 612 -26.16 -20.48 -4.38
CA PRO A 612 -26.88 -19.81 -3.30
C PRO A 612 -26.37 -18.38 -3.05
N GLN A 613 -27.24 -17.52 -2.54
CA GLN A 613 -26.87 -16.13 -2.23
C GLN A 613 -25.89 -16.08 -1.05
N PRO A 614 -24.82 -15.27 -1.12
CA PRO A 614 -23.91 -15.09 0.00
C PRO A 614 -24.55 -14.23 1.10
N SER A 615 -23.97 -14.27 2.31
CA SER A 615 -24.43 -13.45 3.45
C SER A 615 -24.28 -11.95 3.20
N ASN A 616 -25.01 -11.13 3.98
CA ASN A 616 -24.91 -9.66 3.90
C ASN A 616 -23.47 -9.12 4.07
N GLU A 617 -22.65 -9.77 4.91
CA GLU A 617 -21.25 -9.40 5.11
C GLU A 617 -20.44 -9.43 3.80
N TYR A 618 -20.79 -10.31 2.84
CA TYR A 618 -20.16 -10.33 1.52
C TYR A 618 -20.38 -9.04 0.73
N PHE A 619 -21.43 -8.26 1.04
CA PHE A 619 -21.76 -7.00 0.39
C PHE A 619 -21.37 -5.74 1.19
N TYR A 620 -20.73 -5.91 2.35
CA TYR A 620 -20.25 -4.78 3.17
C TYR A 620 -18.99 -4.14 2.58
N GLN A 621 -18.92 -2.82 2.74
CA GLN A 621 -17.73 -1.98 2.56
C GLN A 621 -17.83 -0.78 3.50
N GLY A 622 -16.70 -0.18 3.89
CA GLY A 622 -16.70 1.04 4.70
C GLY A 622 -17.00 2.30 3.89
N LEU A 623 -17.02 3.44 4.58
CA LEU A 623 -16.90 4.77 3.97
C LEU A 623 -15.47 5.31 3.99
N TYR A 624 -14.50 4.56 4.53
CA TYR A 624 -13.10 4.99 4.67
C TYR A 624 -12.16 4.10 3.85
N ASN A 625 -11.32 4.72 3.02
CA ASN A 625 -10.13 4.10 2.44
C ASN A 625 -8.93 4.48 3.31
N TYR A 626 -8.36 3.50 3.99
CA TYR A 626 -7.22 3.70 4.91
C TYR A 626 -5.88 3.67 4.18
N PRO A 627 -4.80 4.26 4.75
CA PRO A 627 -3.47 4.13 4.18
C PRO A 627 -3.05 2.68 4.01
N VAL A 628 -2.22 2.39 3.01
CA VAL A 628 -1.87 0.99 2.66
C VAL A 628 -1.28 0.22 3.85
N PHE A 629 -0.47 0.87 4.70
CA PHE A 629 0.11 0.29 5.91
C PHE A 629 -0.88 -0.01 7.06
N GLU A 630 -2.16 0.35 6.92
CA GLU A 630 -3.22 0.04 7.89
C GLU A 630 -4.25 -0.99 7.37
N HIS A 631 -4.16 -1.38 6.09
CA HIS A 631 -5.08 -2.39 5.52
C HIS A 631 -4.40 -3.25 4.45
N GLN A 632 -4.26 -2.77 3.21
CA GLN A 632 -3.89 -3.66 2.09
C GLN A 632 -2.47 -4.22 2.17
N ALA A 633 -1.55 -3.61 2.94
CA ALA A 633 -0.18 -4.08 3.10
C ALA A 633 -0.06 -5.52 3.64
N PHE A 634 -1.03 -5.97 4.45
CA PHE A 634 -0.97 -7.24 5.17
C PHE A 634 -1.43 -8.44 4.33
N THR A 635 -2.35 -8.23 3.38
CA THR A 635 -3.08 -9.31 2.70
C THR A 635 -3.00 -9.25 1.18
N SER A 636 -2.80 -8.06 0.62
CA SER A 636 -2.91 -7.83 -0.81
C SER A 636 -1.78 -8.49 -1.62
N ASN A 637 -2.19 -9.26 -2.62
CA ASN A 637 -1.32 -9.71 -3.71
C ASN A 637 -1.11 -8.65 -4.79
N PHE A 638 -1.96 -7.61 -4.86
CA PHE A 638 -1.81 -6.50 -5.81
C PHE A 638 -2.64 -5.28 -5.39
N VAL A 639 -2.07 -4.32 -4.63
CA VAL A 639 -2.85 -3.27 -3.93
C VAL A 639 -3.74 -2.44 -4.85
N TRP A 640 -3.35 -2.24 -6.11
CA TRP A 640 -4.08 -1.41 -7.07
C TRP A 640 -5.37 -2.05 -7.64
N LYS A 641 -5.56 -3.37 -7.50
CA LYS A 641 -6.82 -4.05 -7.89
C LYS A 641 -7.85 -4.07 -6.76
N ASP A 642 -7.38 -3.94 -5.52
CA ASP A 642 -8.21 -4.22 -4.35
C ASP A 642 -9.20 -3.09 -4.06
N THR A 643 -10.19 -3.44 -3.24
CA THR A 643 -11.24 -2.54 -2.81
C THR A 643 -10.65 -1.41 -1.96
N ALA A 644 -10.86 -0.17 -2.41
CA ALA A 644 -10.42 1.01 -1.64
C ALA A 644 -11.09 1.04 -0.25
N PHE A 645 -12.38 0.70 -0.18
CA PHE A 645 -13.16 0.77 1.05
C PHE A 645 -13.27 -0.57 1.79
N GLY A 646 -12.22 -1.39 1.67
CA GLY A 646 -12.01 -2.55 2.54
C GLY A 646 -11.75 -2.11 3.98
N TYR A 647 -12.27 -2.85 4.95
CA TYR A 647 -12.18 -2.48 6.37
C TYR A 647 -11.76 -3.64 7.29
N LYS A 648 -11.96 -4.88 6.84
CA LYS A 648 -11.68 -6.10 7.60
C LYS A 648 -10.95 -7.09 6.71
N ASP A 649 -9.92 -7.75 7.24
CA ASP A 649 -9.13 -8.77 6.52
C ASP A 649 -8.32 -9.61 7.52
N SER A 650 -7.72 -10.71 7.06
CA SER A 650 -6.81 -11.52 7.88
C SER A 650 -5.71 -12.20 7.06
N HIS A 651 -4.53 -12.33 7.67
CA HIS A 651 -3.38 -12.98 7.07
C HIS A 651 -2.79 -14.02 8.04
N GLY A 652 -2.19 -15.07 7.49
CA GLY A 652 -1.49 -16.11 8.25
C GLY A 652 0.00 -16.07 7.93
N ARG A 653 0.84 -16.06 8.98
CA ARG A 653 2.31 -16.08 8.85
C ARG A 653 2.78 -17.26 7.99
N GLY A 654 3.82 -17.02 7.21
CA GLY A 654 4.49 -18.00 6.35
C GLY A 654 4.06 -17.95 4.88
N SER A 655 3.28 -16.95 4.46
CA SER A 655 2.88 -16.75 3.07
C SER A 655 3.17 -15.32 2.62
N GLU A 656 3.96 -15.12 1.58
CA GLU A 656 4.33 -13.79 1.08
C GLU A 656 3.84 -13.52 -0.34
N ASN A 657 3.46 -12.26 -0.57
CA ASN A 657 3.00 -11.75 -1.86
C ASN A 657 4.14 -11.01 -2.59
N ALA A 658 4.19 -11.13 -3.91
CA ALA A 658 5.38 -10.85 -4.71
C ALA A 658 5.86 -9.38 -4.81
N GLY A 659 5.06 -8.40 -4.37
CA GLY A 659 5.40 -6.97 -4.46
C GLY A 659 5.46 -6.38 -5.88
N VAL A 660 4.95 -7.10 -6.89
CA VAL A 660 4.95 -6.67 -8.30
C VAL A 660 4.13 -5.39 -8.51
N ASP A 661 3.11 -5.15 -7.69
CA ASP A 661 2.35 -3.91 -7.61
C ASP A 661 3.23 -2.69 -7.27
N TYR A 662 4.18 -2.84 -6.35
CA TYR A 662 5.17 -1.81 -6.03
C TYR A 662 6.11 -1.58 -7.21
N LEU A 663 6.73 -2.65 -7.72
CA LEU A 663 7.70 -2.57 -8.82
C LEU A 663 7.09 -1.95 -10.07
N TYR A 664 5.86 -2.34 -10.41
CA TYR A 664 5.14 -1.77 -11.54
C TYR A 664 4.87 -0.29 -11.35
N ALA A 665 4.35 0.13 -10.19
CA ALA A 665 4.08 1.54 -9.91
C ALA A 665 5.34 2.40 -9.91
N TYR A 666 6.43 1.94 -9.28
CA TYR A 666 7.70 2.67 -9.24
C TYR A 666 8.33 2.79 -10.64
N TRP A 667 8.50 1.67 -11.36
CA TRP A 667 9.14 1.71 -12.67
C TRP A 667 8.27 2.41 -13.73
N LEU A 668 6.93 2.33 -13.62
CA LEU A 668 6.02 3.18 -14.40
C LEU A 668 6.27 4.66 -14.11
N ALA A 669 6.28 5.06 -12.83
CA ALA A 669 6.46 6.45 -12.44
C ALA A 669 7.78 7.03 -12.96
N LYS A 670 8.87 6.25 -12.89
CA LYS A 670 10.17 6.60 -13.52
C LYS A 670 10.07 6.69 -15.04
N TYR A 671 9.48 5.69 -15.71
CA TYR A 671 9.35 5.66 -17.18
C TYR A 671 8.54 6.83 -17.74
N VAL A 672 7.47 7.26 -17.04
CA VAL A 672 6.61 8.35 -17.49
C VAL A 672 6.99 9.73 -16.94
N GLY A 673 8.02 9.82 -16.10
CA GLY A 673 8.53 11.10 -15.56
C GLY A 673 7.68 11.73 -14.47
N VAL A 674 7.05 10.94 -13.58
CA VAL A 674 6.31 11.46 -12.42
C VAL A 674 7.29 12.17 -11.47
N PRO A 675 7.01 13.42 -11.04
CA PRO A 675 7.88 14.15 -10.12
C PRO A 675 7.86 13.53 -8.71
N ASN A 676 8.95 13.71 -7.96
CA ASN A 676 9.11 13.29 -6.56
C ASN A 676 9.07 11.75 -6.33
N VAL A 677 9.58 10.96 -7.29
CA VAL A 677 9.66 9.47 -7.26
C VAL A 677 11.11 8.95 -7.34
N ASP A 678 12.05 9.69 -6.76
CA ASP A 678 13.46 9.27 -6.60
C ASP A 678 13.72 8.55 -5.26
#